data_AF-E4TYE3-F1
#
_entry.id   AF-E4TYE3-F1
#
_cell.length_a   1.000
_cell.length_b   1.000
_cell.length_c   1.000
_cell.angle_alpha   90.00
_cell.angle_beta   90.00
_cell.angle_gamma   90.00
#
_symmetry.space_group_name_H-M   'P 1'
#
loop_
_entity.id
_entity.type
_entity.pdbx_description
1 polymer ?
#
loop_
_entity_poly.entity_id
_entity_poly.type
_entity_poly.pdbx_seq_one_letter_code
_entity_poly.pdbx_strand_id
1 'polypeptide(L)'
;MRIVHFLALILFIEVFFGTVVYGRDDVKDILTPQERFWLTQNQSRLVYAVETNYSPFVFIGANGEPTGLAYDYMLLVASKLGVHFKEKRFSSLDDIFSNVRNHEIQIVNAVTATPKRSEFLSFTNFFISVPNVIIVNKNRNGAMGEKDLTGLRVSLVKSYAVTEYLMRKGIVVTPNLAANDMEALLDVSFGRADAAVIDLATASYLISSNGITNLRVAGETDFNIQLAMAVSKDEPILRTILQKGINAITDKEREEIHEHWINTSGESIFNDWRFWAVIGGVFVISLVIIIWNRILHNQINLRIKAEQELQVLNIELRRQANELVSISERLNKAQELAFLGNWIWDIKSNSLWCSDEMYRIFGLTPQDFKATYEAFLERVHPDDRSIVEEKVKYTLTYKTEYKLTHRIIKMDGAERYVLAVGYVEYEDNKPNKMVGMIQDITAERVAQNELEKSEQKYKDLVEYAMVGIYRSNLSGTILYVNQTMAKMLGYSTPDELIGEKSMLVYKYPEQRGIFIQKLSQELVVTNYELELVDRYSNTLPIMISASLDGEVLSGMIIDMSEIKKSENEINKLSKVIEQIDDTVAITDKQGIITYVNQAFCKHTGFTENEVLGESFRILKSDRYDNNFYKKLWITISNGDIFRDTVINRKKNGDLYYEDKTITPLKDEKDNIIGYVSTGKDVTLETLMNQEIQRIATIDQLTGIYNRHKFEELFILETERSRRFLQPLSLILIDIDHFKVVNDTYGHDVGDEVLKTLADVIGENIRKIDIFARWGGEEFLVLSPNTDLKNVQKLAEKLRSAVENAFFPTVHHVTISLGISTFREEDTFTTLFKRIDQGLYYAKEHGRNQIGVIN
;
A
#
# COMPACT_ATOMS: atom_id res chain seq x y z
N MET A 1 -32.91 -41.37 2.27
CA MET A 1 -33.53 -41.32 3.61
C MET A 1 -32.52 -41.67 4.73
N ARG A 2 -31.29 -41.12 4.69
CA ARG A 2 -30.28 -41.23 5.77
C ARG A 2 -29.55 -39.91 6.07
N ILE A 3 -29.89 -38.82 5.37
CA ILE A 3 -29.31 -37.48 5.56
C ILE A 3 -30.16 -36.62 6.52
N VAL A 4 -31.46 -36.94 6.69
CA VAL A 4 -32.35 -36.25 7.64
C VAL A 4 -32.09 -36.63 9.10
N HIS A 5 -31.49 -37.79 9.37
CA HIS A 5 -31.19 -38.25 10.73
C HIS A 5 -29.82 -37.80 11.26
N PHE A 6 -28.94 -37.26 10.41
CA PHE A 6 -27.64 -36.73 10.84
C PHE A 6 -27.73 -35.24 11.21
N LEU A 7 -28.62 -34.49 10.56
CA LEU A 7 -28.90 -33.08 10.86
C LEU A 7 -29.72 -32.87 12.15
N ALA A 8 -30.44 -33.90 12.62
CA ALA A 8 -31.18 -33.84 13.88
C ALA A 8 -30.31 -34.08 15.14
N LEU A 9 -29.08 -34.58 14.98
CA LEU A 9 -28.18 -34.90 16.10
C LEU A 9 -27.25 -33.73 16.47
N ILE A 10 -27.01 -32.80 15.53
CA ILE A 10 -26.17 -31.61 15.76
C ILE A 10 -26.99 -30.47 16.40
N LEU A 11 -28.32 -30.51 16.30
CA LEU A 11 -29.24 -29.53 16.90
C LEU A 11 -29.66 -29.85 18.36
N PHE A 12 -29.10 -30.89 18.98
CA PHE A 12 -29.48 -31.34 20.33
C PHE A 12 -28.37 -31.17 21.39
N ILE A 13 -27.22 -30.55 21.05
CA ILE A 13 -26.06 -30.37 21.95
C ILE A 13 -25.82 -28.89 22.33
N GLU A 14 -26.77 -27.98 22.07
CA GLU A 14 -26.67 -26.57 22.53
C GLU A 14 -27.64 -26.16 23.66
N VAL A 15 -28.38 -27.10 24.27
CA VAL A 15 -29.36 -26.76 25.34
C VAL A 15 -28.95 -27.27 26.73
N PHE A 16 -27.76 -27.84 26.90
CA PHE A 16 -27.37 -28.44 28.19
C PHE A 16 -25.92 -28.14 28.59
N PHE A 17 -25.58 -26.85 28.76
CA PHE A 17 -24.48 -26.48 29.67
C PHE A 17 -24.76 -25.16 30.39
N GLY A 18 -25.05 -25.31 31.69
CA GLY A 18 -24.55 -24.40 32.72
C GLY A 18 -25.28 -23.07 32.89
N THR A 19 -26.35 -23.09 33.69
CA THR A 19 -26.54 -22.02 34.68
C THR A 19 -25.35 -22.03 35.63
N VAL A 20 -24.28 -21.31 35.25
CA VAL A 20 -23.28 -20.86 36.21
C VAL A 20 -23.92 -19.71 36.95
N VAL A 21 -24.41 -20.02 38.15
CA VAL A 21 -24.61 -19.00 39.19
C VAL A 21 -23.24 -18.36 39.39
N TYR A 22 -23.08 -17.12 38.94
CA TYR A 22 -21.96 -16.29 39.37
C TYR A 22 -22.03 -16.24 40.89
N GLY A 23 -21.16 -17.00 41.56
CA GLY A 23 -20.77 -16.68 42.91
C GLY A 23 -20.31 -15.23 42.90
N ARG A 24 -20.92 -14.40 43.74
CA ARG A 24 -20.24 -13.19 44.19
C ARG A 24 -18.96 -13.67 44.86
N ASP A 25 -17.87 -13.67 44.11
CA ASP A 25 -16.56 -13.66 44.74
C ASP A 25 -16.58 -12.48 45.72
N ASP A 26 -16.25 -12.76 46.98
CA ASP A 26 -15.97 -11.76 47.99
C ASP A 26 -14.85 -10.87 47.46
N VAL A 27 -15.20 -9.81 46.71
CA VAL A 27 -14.29 -8.73 46.39
C VAL A 27 -13.95 -8.12 47.74
N LYS A 28 -12.77 -8.49 48.24
CA LYS A 28 -12.16 -7.86 49.41
C LYS A 28 -12.23 -6.36 49.18
N ASP A 29 -13.05 -5.69 49.97
CA ASP A 29 -13.24 -4.26 49.84
C ASP A 29 -11.86 -3.58 49.93
N ILE A 30 -11.45 -2.91 48.86
CA ILE A 30 -10.14 -2.27 48.77
C ILE A 30 -10.04 -1.07 49.72
N LEU A 31 -11.17 -0.60 50.25
CA LEU A 31 -11.28 0.53 51.16
C LEU A 31 -11.32 0.07 52.62
N THR A 32 -10.78 0.89 53.51
CA THR A 32 -10.96 0.69 54.95
C THR A 32 -12.42 0.98 55.33
N PRO A 33 -12.93 0.43 56.45
CA PRO A 33 -14.27 0.75 56.93
C PRO A 33 -14.50 2.26 57.11
N GLN A 34 -13.47 3.01 57.50
CA GLN A 34 -13.51 4.46 57.65
C GLN A 34 -13.65 5.18 56.30
N GLU A 35 -12.88 4.78 55.29
CA GLU A 35 -12.96 5.34 53.92
C GLU A 35 -14.29 5.01 53.25
N ARG A 36 -14.81 3.79 53.45
CA ARG A 36 -16.11 3.37 52.96
C ARG A 36 -17.22 4.20 53.58
N PHE A 37 -17.22 4.34 54.91
CA PHE A 37 -18.18 5.18 55.61
C PHE A 37 -18.13 6.63 55.12
N TRP A 38 -16.91 7.16 54.93
CA TRP A 38 -16.71 8.51 54.41
C TRP A 38 -17.30 8.66 53.00
N LEU A 39 -17.06 7.72 52.08
CA LEU A 39 -17.63 7.76 50.72
C LEU A 39 -19.15 7.74 50.75
N THR A 40 -19.76 6.84 51.51
CA THR A 40 -21.23 6.73 51.59
C THR A 40 -21.88 8.02 52.10
N GLN A 41 -21.24 8.70 53.07
CA GLN A 41 -21.73 9.98 53.59
C GLN A 41 -21.55 11.15 52.60
N ASN A 42 -20.56 11.08 51.72
CA ASN A 42 -20.16 12.20 50.85
C ASN A 42 -20.49 11.98 49.37
N GLN A 43 -21.05 10.83 48.97
CA GLN A 43 -21.25 10.45 47.57
C GLN A 43 -22.06 11.48 46.75
N SER A 44 -23.09 12.08 47.36
CA SER A 44 -23.98 13.04 46.68
C SER A 44 -23.29 14.34 46.25
N ARG A 45 -22.15 14.67 46.90
CA ARG A 45 -21.35 15.88 46.65
C ARG A 45 -20.12 15.64 45.80
N LEU A 46 -19.80 14.42 45.38
CA LEU A 46 -18.57 14.16 44.61
C LEU A 46 -18.78 14.50 43.14
N VAL A 47 -18.26 15.66 42.74
CA VAL A 47 -18.26 16.15 41.37
C VAL A 47 -16.84 16.11 40.81
N TYR A 48 -16.66 15.54 39.63
CA TYR A 48 -15.40 15.57 38.89
C TYR A 48 -15.48 16.45 37.65
N ALA A 49 -14.35 17.08 37.33
CA ALA A 49 -14.23 17.94 36.16
C ALA A 49 -13.97 17.12 34.89
N VAL A 50 -14.73 17.45 33.85
CA VAL A 50 -14.52 16.99 32.47
C VAL A 50 -14.09 18.20 31.64
N GLU A 51 -12.84 18.21 31.21
CA GLU A 51 -12.37 19.19 30.22
C GLU A 51 -12.89 18.78 28.84
N THR A 52 -13.45 19.73 28.10
CA THR A 52 -14.19 19.45 26.85
C THR A 52 -13.28 19.37 25.62
N ASN A 53 -12.03 19.81 25.73
CA ASN A 53 -11.12 20.06 24.61
C ASN A 53 -9.70 19.47 24.80
N TYR A 54 -9.51 18.49 25.68
CA TYR A 54 -8.19 17.88 25.94
C TYR A 54 -8.07 16.47 25.32
N SER A 55 -8.23 16.39 24.00
CA SER A 55 -8.14 15.14 23.23
C SER A 55 -6.68 14.65 23.10
N PRO A 56 -6.40 13.33 23.16
CA PRO A 56 -7.34 12.21 23.30
C PRO A 56 -7.63 11.82 24.77
N PHE A 57 -7.23 12.62 25.77
CA PHE A 57 -7.33 12.25 27.18
C PHE A 57 -8.73 12.43 27.76
N VAL A 58 -9.34 13.60 27.59
CA VAL A 58 -10.73 13.89 27.98
C VAL A 58 -11.27 14.96 27.05
N PHE A 59 -12.34 14.64 26.32
CA PHE A 59 -12.99 15.55 25.40
C PHE A 59 -14.42 15.10 25.13
N ILE A 60 -15.18 15.87 24.34
CA ILE A 60 -16.53 15.49 23.93
C ILE A 60 -16.48 14.76 22.59
N GLY A 61 -17.00 13.53 22.57
CA GLY A 61 -17.09 12.70 21.36
C GLY A 61 -18.19 13.17 20.40
N ALA A 62 -18.25 12.58 19.20
CA ALA A 62 -19.23 12.93 18.17
C ALA A 62 -20.71 12.72 18.61
N ASN A 63 -20.93 11.90 19.62
CA ASN A 63 -22.24 11.64 20.23
C ASN A 63 -22.63 12.69 21.30
N GLY A 64 -21.78 13.68 21.59
CA GLY A 64 -22.02 14.70 22.61
C GLY A 64 -21.70 14.26 24.05
N GLU A 65 -21.20 13.03 24.23
CA GLU A 65 -20.81 12.50 25.55
C GLU A 65 -19.29 12.61 25.78
N PRO A 66 -18.86 12.73 27.05
CA PRO A 66 -17.44 12.71 27.37
C PRO A 66 -16.81 11.38 27.01
N THR A 67 -15.62 11.45 26.44
CA THR A 67 -14.82 10.30 26.05
C THR A 67 -13.34 10.64 26.16
N GLY A 68 -12.47 9.64 26.13
CA GLY A 68 -11.03 9.82 26.13
C GLY A 68 -10.31 8.84 27.05
N LEU A 69 -9.00 8.75 26.85
CA LEU A 69 -8.13 7.84 27.57
C LEU A 69 -8.25 8.00 29.10
N ALA A 70 -8.13 9.24 29.60
CA ALA A 70 -8.24 9.50 31.04
C ALA A 70 -9.69 9.44 31.53
N TYR A 71 -10.68 9.61 30.65
CA TYR A 71 -12.09 9.39 31.00
C TYR A 71 -12.36 7.91 31.28
N ASP A 72 -11.82 6.99 30.48
CA ASP A 72 -11.95 5.54 30.70
C ASP A 72 -11.30 5.10 32.01
N TYR A 73 -10.16 5.70 32.38
CA TYR A 73 -9.57 5.50 33.71
C TYR A 73 -10.50 5.96 34.83
N MET A 74 -11.20 7.10 34.69
CA MET A 74 -12.17 7.56 35.69
C MET A 74 -13.34 6.58 35.86
N LEU A 75 -13.90 6.08 34.76
CA LEU A 75 -14.98 5.09 34.79
C LEU A 75 -14.54 3.80 35.49
N LEU A 76 -13.32 3.34 35.21
CA LEU A 76 -12.78 2.15 35.84
C LEU A 76 -12.52 2.37 37.33
N VAL A 77 -11.96 3.52 37.73
CA VAL A 77 -11.78 3.90 39.14
C VAL A 77 -13.13 3.94 39.86
N ALA A 78 -14.16 4.54 39.25
CA ALA A 78 -15.52 4.59 39.81
C ALA A 78 -16.08 3.17 40.03
N SER A 79 -15.90 2.28 39.04
CA SER A 79 -16.31 0.87 39.10
C SER A 79 -15.59 0.10 40.21
N LYS A 80 -14.25 0.20 40.32
CA LYS A 80 -13.46 -0.46 41.38
C LYS A 80 -13.83 0.03 42.78
N LEU A 81 -14.20 1.30 42.88
CA LEU A 81 -14.65 1.91 44.14
C LEU A 81 -16.13 1.65 44.43
N GLY A 82 -16.92 1.15 43.47
CA GLY A 82 -18.36 0.94 43.61
C GLY A 82 -19.14 2.23 43.84
N VAL A 83 -18.72 3.33 43.22
CA VAL A 83 -19.33 4.66 43.34
C VAL A 83 -19.64 5.26 41.97
N HIS A 84 -20.58 6.19 41.93
CA HIS A 84 -20.85 7.02 40.76
C HIS A 84 -20.50 8.47 41.09
N PHE A 85 -19.64 9.07 40.27
CA PHE A 85 -19.29 10.48 40.37
C PHE A 85 -20.19 11.31 39.44
N LYS A 86 -20.55 12.52 39.85
CA LYS A 86 -21.24 13.48 38.98
C LYS A 86 -20.22 14.21 38.13
N GLU A 87 -20.48 14.38 36.84
CA GLU A 87 -19.63 15.18 35.97
C GLU A 87 -20.06 16.65 35.93
N LYS A 88 -19.09 17.56 35.79
CA LYS A 88 -19.31 18.96 35.42
C LYS A 88 -18.31 19.33 34.31
N ARG A 89 -18.82 19.91 33.23
CA ARG A 89 -18.05 20.18 32.00
C ARG A 89 -17.41 21.57 32.03
N PHE A 90 -16.18 21.68 31.54
CA PHE A 90 -15.41 22.92 31.50
C PHE A 90 -14.67 23.08 30.16
N SER A 91 -14.49 24.32 29.71
CA SER A 91 -13.77 24.68 28.47
C SER A 91 -12.29 24.98 28.69
N SER A 92 -11.86 25.17 29.94
CA SER A 92 -10.47 25.47 30.26
C SER A 92 -10.05 24.91 31.61
N LEU A 93 -8.76 24.58 31.72
CA LEU A 93 -8.14 24.14 32.96
C LEU A 93 -8.15 25.24 34.05
N ASP A 94 -8.13 26.52 33.66
CA ASP A 94 -8.19 27.65 34.60
C ASP A 94 -9.57 27.75 35.28
N ASP A 95 -10.65 27.46 34.54
CA ASP A 95 -11.99 27.38 35.11
C ASP A 95 -12.12 26.21 36.09
N ILE A 96 -11.52 25.06 35.75
CA ILE A 96 -11.45 23.89 36.64
C ILE A 96 -10.75 24.29 37.94
N PHE A 97 -9.56 24.89 37.89
CA PHE A 97 -8.84 25.28 39.10
C PHE A 97 -9.59 26.30 39.95
N SER A 98 -10.29 27.24 39.32
CA SER A 98 -11.12 28.21 40.03
C SER A 98 -12.28 27.53 40.76
N ASN A 99 -12.93 26.56 40.12
CA ASN A 99 -14.03 25.77 40.71
C ASN A 99 -13.55 24.82 41.81
N VAL A 100 -12.33 24.25 41.71
CA VAL A 100 -11.74 23.47 42.81
C VAL A 100 -11.52 24.35 44.04
N ARG A 101 -10.97 25.56 43.85
CA ARG A 101 -10.71 26.51 44.96
C ARG A 101 -12.00 26.99 45.63
N ASN A 102 -13.08 27.10 44.86
CA ASN A 102 -14.41 27.44 45.36
C ASN A 102 -15.18 26.24 45.94
N HIS A 103 -14.55 25.05 46.00
CA HIS A 103 -15.15 23.79 46.45
C HIS A 103 -16.39 23.33 45.66
N GLU A 104 -16.56 23.81 44.42
CA GLU A 104 -17.67 23.41 43.53
C GLU A 104 -17.42 22.06 42.85
N ILE A 105 -16.15 21.66 42.74
CA ILE A 105 -15.72 20.35 42.25
C ILE A 105 -14.67 19.77 43.18
N GLN A 106 -14.65 18.44 43.31
CA GLN A 106 -13.82 17.74 44.29
C GLN A 106 -12.70 16.97 43.61
N ILE A 107 -12.85 16.62 42.33
CA ILE A 107 -11.91 15.77 41.60
C ILE A 107 -11.57 16.41 40.25
N VAL A 108 -10.28 16.53 39.96
CA VAL A 108 -9.72 16.83 38.65
C VAL A 108 -9.23 15.52 38.06
N ASN A 109 -9.79 15.11 36.92
CA ASN A 109 -9.52 13.79 36.36
C ASN A 109 -8.08 13.63 35.85
N ALA A 110 -7.64 14.56 35.00
CA ALA A 110 -6.37 14.46 34.30
C ALA A 110 -5.58 15.75 34.46
N VAL A 111 -4.57 15.75 35.32
CA VAL A 111 -3.72 16.92 35.54
C VAL A 111 -2.30 16.53 35.95
N THR A 112 -1.31 17.27 35.46
CA THR A 112 0.09 17.12 35.88
C THR A 112 0.41 18.00 37.07
N ALA A 113 1.10 17.42 38.05
CA ALA A 113 1.58 18.12 39.22
C ALA A 113 2.65 19.16 38.83
N THR A 114 2.48 20.40 39.29
CA THR A 114 3.50 21.45 39.22
C THR A 114 3.65 22.08 40.61
N PRO A 115 4.79 22.73 40.94
CA PRO A 115 4.97 23.39 42.23
C PRO A 115 3.81 24.32 42.59
N LYS A 116 3.34 25.15 41.64
CA LYS A 116 2.19 26.05 41.84
C LYS A 116 0.89 25.29 42.12
N ARG A 117 0.65 24.18 41.41
CA ARG A 117 -0.58 23.39 41.58
C ARG A 117 -0.58 22.63 42.91
N SER A 118 0.57 22.13 43.35
CA SER A 118 0.75 21.43 44.63
C SER A 118 0.57 22.31 45.88
N GLU A 119 0.47 23.63 45.71
CA GLU A 119 0.09 24.54 46.79
C GLU A 119 -1.35 24.26 47.26
N PHE A 120 -2.27 23.99 46.33
CA PHE A 120 -3.72 23.85 46.59
C PHE A 120 -4.33 22.50 46.18
N LEU A 121 -3.62 21.67 45.40
CA LEU A 121 -4.04 20.32 45.00
C LEU A 121 -3.20 19.23 45.69
N SER A 122 -3.84 18.09 45.92
CA SER A 122 -3.22 16.83 46.32
C SER A 122 -3.43 15.79 45.21
N PHE A 123 -2.36 15.16 44.76
CA PHE A 123 -2.35 14.28 43.58
C PHE A 123 -2.26 12.81 43.97
N THR A 124 -2.85 11.94 43.16
CA THR A 124 -2.55 10.51 43.14
C THR A 124 -1.23 10.26 42.40
N ASN A 125 -0.78 9.00 42.38
CA ASN A 125 0.19 8.54 41.38
C ASN A 125 -0.38 8.77 39.99
N PHE A 126 0.49 9.12 39.05
CA PHE A 126 0.10 9.25 37.65
C PHE A 126 -0.28 7.88 37.08
N PHE A 127 -1.23 7.87 36.16
CA PHE A 127 -1.69 6.67 35.47
C PHE A 127 -1.40 6.71 33.97
N ILE A 128 -1.07 7.89 33.43
CA ILE A 128 -0.61 8.11 32.05
C ILE A 128 0.65 8.97 32.07
N SER A 129 1.65 8.62 31.25
CA SER A 129 2.87 9.40 31.05
C SER A 129 3.16 9.54 29.56
N VAL A 130 3.22 10.78 29.06
CA VAL A 130 3.42 11.08 27.63
C VAL A 130 4.52 12.13 27.47
N PRO A 131 5.48 11.96 26.55
CA PRO A 131 6.51 12.98 26.31
C PRO A 131 5.91 14.24 25.67
N ASN A 132 6.42 15.41 26.03
CA ASN A 132 6.20 16.62 25.24
C ASN A 132 7.18 16.67 24.07
N VAL A 133 6.67 17.07 22.92
CA VAL A 133 7.41 17.18 21.66
C VAL A 133 7.38 18.61 21.13
N ILE A 134 8.42 18.94 20.37
CA ILE A 134 8.54 20.19 19.64
C ILE A 134 7.96 19.95 18.24
N ILE A 135 6.88 20.63 17.91
CA ILE A 135 6.23 20.60 16.61
C ILE A 135 6.70 21.79 15.78
N VAL A 136 7.12 21.55 14.54
CA VAL A 136 7.53 22.59 13.58
C VAL A 136 6.87 22.36 12.24
N ASN A 137 6.86 23.40 11.40
CA ASN A 137 6.48 23.25 10.00
C ASN A 137 7.50 22.35 9.26
N LYS A 138 7.02 21.44 8.39
CA LYS A 138 7.85 20.49 7.63
C LYS A 138 8.92 21.16 6.76
N ASN A 139 8.72 22.42 6.37
CA ASN A 139 9.69 23.20 5.61
C ASN A 139 10.96 23.53 6.42
N ARG A 140 10.89 23.43 7.75
CA ARG A 140 12.03 23.61 8.62
C ARG A 140 12.75 22.27 8.78
N ASN A 141 14.02 22.21 8.36
CA ASN A 141 14.84 21.00 8.47
C ASN A 141 15.67 20.98 9.76
N GLY A 142 16.07 19.78 10.20
CA GLY A 142 16.91 19.56 11.38
C GLY A 142 16.13 19.10 12.61
N ALA A 143 16.76 18.29 13.45
CA ALA A 143 16.25 17.98 14.78
C ALA A 143 16.39 19.21 15.70
N MET A 144 15.49 19.35 16.65
CA MET A 144 15.54 20.42 17.66
C MET A 144 15.48 19.83 19.06
N GLY A 145 16.33 20.34 19.94
CA GLY A 145 16.17 20.19 21.38
C GLY A 145 15.55 21.44 21.99
N GLU A 146 15.17 21.37 23.27
CA GLU A 146 14.55 22.50 23.96
C GLU A 146 15.40 23.78 23.99
N LYS A 147 16.74 23.64 23.96
CA LYS A 147 17.65 24.81 23.95
C LYS A 147 17.50 25.63 22.67
N ASP A 148 17.18 24.97 21.56
CA ASP A 148 17.01 25.57 20.24
C ASP A 148 15.72 26.39 20.13
N LEU A 149 14.82 26.29 21.12
CA LEU A 149 13.63 27.12 21.23
C LEU A 149 13.95 28.57 21.62
N THR A 150 15.14 28.82 22.18
CA THR A 150 15.53 30.15 22.65
C THR A 150 15.55 31.16 21.49
N GLY A 151 14.81 32.25 21.62
CA GLY A 151 14.69 33.29 20.60
C GLY A 151 13.67 33.01 19.49
N LEU A 152 13.01 31.84 19.50
CA LEU A 152 11.92 31.53 18.56
C LEU A 152 10.57 32.04 19.06
N ARG A 153 9.63 32.27 18.13
CA ARG A 153 8.21 32.42 18.47
C ARG A 153 7.66 31.03 18.73
N VAL A 154 7.37 30.72 19.99
CA VAL A 154 6.88 29.39 20.39
C VAL A 154 5.44 29.51 20.83
N SER A 155 4.54 28.76 20.19
CA SER A 155 3.15 28.70 20.61
C SER A 155 2.99 27.76 21.81
N LEU A 156 2.43 28.28 22.89
CA LEU A 156 2.31 27.63 24.18
C LEU A 156 0.96 27.96 24.82
N VAL A 157 0.30 26.96 25.42
CA VAL A 157 -0.93 27.17 26.18
C VAL A 157 -0.58 27.67 27.59
N LYS A 158 -1.08 28.86 27.96
CA LYS A 158 -0.65 29.59 29.17
C LYS A 158 -0.76 28.77 30.47
N SER A 159 -1.86 28.04 30.62
CA SER A 159 -2.22 27.33 31.85
C SER A 159 -1.59 25.94 31.98
N TYR A 160 -0.85 25.48 30.97
CA TYR A 160 -0.35 24.11 30.89
C TYR A 160 1.01 23.93 31.57
N ALA A 161 1.26 22.70 32.04
CA ALA A 161 2.44 22.38 32.85
C ALA A 161 3.76 22.57 32.09
N VAL A 162 3.76 22.30 30.78
CA VAL A 162 4.93 22.47 29.91
C VAL A 162 5.36 23.94 29.80
N THR A 163 4.40 24.87 29.81
CA THR A 163 4.67 26.32 29.80
C THR A 163 5.38 26.75 31.09
N GLU A 164 4.91 26.28 32.24
CA GLU A 164 5.58 26.52 33.53
C GLU A 164 7.00 25.91 33.55
N TYR A 165 7.15 24.69 33.01
CA TYR A 165 8.43 24.00 32.91
C TYR A 165 9.46 24.80 32.10
N LEU A 166 9.13 25.20 30.87
CA LEU A 166 10.03 25.95 29.98
C LEU A 166 10.46 27.28 30.60
N MET A 167 9.51 27.99 31.25
CA MET A 167 9.79 29.24 31.96
C MET A 167 10.76 29.02 33.14
N ARG A 168 10.59 27.94 33.93
CA ARG A 168 11.48 27.64 35.06
C ARG A 168 12.88 27.21 34.63
N LYS A 169 13.01 26.54 33.49
CA LYS A 169 14.31 26.12 32.92
C LYS A 169 15.10 27.29 32.31
N GLY A 170 14.48 28.47 32.21
CA GLY A 170 15.12 29.69 31.70
C GLY A 170 15.24 29.73 30.17
N ILE A 171 14.39 28.98 29.46
CA ILE A 171 14.35 29.02 27.99
C ILE A 171 13.57 30.28 27.58
N VAL A 172 14.27 31.25 27.02
CA VAL A 172 13.69 32.54 26.61
C VAL A 172 13.06 32.38 25.23
N VAL A 173 11.77 32.06 25.21
CA VAL A 173 10.94 32.06 23.99
C VAL A 173 10.23 33.40 23.84
N THR A 174 9.85 33.77 22.61
CA THR A 174 8.82 34.80 22.39
C THR A 174 7.47 34.08 22.43
N PRO A 175 6.70 34.16 23.54
CA PRO A 175 5.51 33.34 23.69
C PRO A 175 4.42 33.82 22.73
N ASN A 176 3.89 32.90 21.93
CA ASN A 176 2.58 33.06 21.33
C ASN A 176 1.59 32.30 22.20
N LEU A 177 0.71 33.00 22.91
CA LEU A 177 -0.17 32.36 23.88
C LEU A 177 -1.43 31.89 23.16
N ALA A 178 -1.47 30.59 22.86
CA ALA A 178 -2.65 29.93 22.31
C ALA A 178 -3.68 29.66 23.41
N ALA A 179 -4.97 29.67 23.06
CA ALA A 179 -6.07 29.33 23.94
C ALA A 179 -6.18 27.81 24.20
N ASN A 180 -5.74 26.98 23.26
CA ASN A 180 -5.74 25.51 23.34
C ASN A 180 -4.69 24.89 22.40
N ASP A 181 -4.49 23.57 22.48
CA ASP A 181 -3.48 22.86 21.69
C ASP A 181 -3.72 22.93 20.17
N MET A 182 -4.99 22.98 19.74
CA MET A 182 -5.33 23.13 18.32
C MET A 182 -4.84 24.47 17.78
N GLU A 183 -5.12 25.56 18.49
CA GLU A 183 -4.62 26.88 18.12
C GLU A 183 -3.09 26.91 18.10
N ALA A 184 -2.43 26.24 19.06
CA ALA A 184 -0.98 26.15 19.09
C ALA A 184 -0.39 25.43 17.87
N LEU A 185 -1.01 24.33 17.42
CA LEU A 185 -0.63 23.63 16.18
C LEU A 185 -0.89 24.50 14.94
N LEU A 186 -2.06 25.15 14.87
CA LEU A 186 -2.42 26.02 13.75
C LEU A 186 -1.48 27.23 13.64
N ASP A 187 -1.00 27.77 14.75
CA ASP A 187 0.00 28.84 14.72
C ASP A 187 1.28 28.44 14.00
N VAL A 188 1.76 27.22 14.20
CA VAL A 188 2.95 26.70 13.51
C VAL A 188 2.63 26.37 12.06
N SER A 189 1.45 25.81 11.82
CA SER A 189 0.98 25.46 10.47
C SER A 189 0.92 26.70 9.57
N PHE A 190 0.33 27.78 10.08
CA PHE A 190 0.17 29.06 9.37
C PHE A 190 1.40 29.99 9.47
N GLY A 191 2.46 29.60 10.19
CA GLY A 191 3.69 30.39 10.35
C GLY A 191 3.56 31.60 11.29
N ARG A 192 2.50 31.67 12.10
CA ARG A 192 2.34 32.64 13.21
C ARG A 192 3.34 32.36 14.34
N ALA A 193 3.67 31.09 14.55
CA ALA A 193 4.74 30.63 15.42
C ALA A 193 5.76 29.77 14.65
N ASP A 194 6.99 29.73 15.16
CA ASP A 194 8.10 28.98 14.57
C ASP A 194 8.18 27.53 15.10
N ALA A 195 7.58 27.29 16.27
CA ALA A 195 7.43 25.98 16.89
C ALA A 195 6.24 25.98 17.89
N ALA A 196 5.74 24.81 18.24
CA ALA A 196 4.82 24.58 19.35
C ALA A 196 5.37 23.46 20.23
N VAL A 197 5.07 23.49 21.52
CA VAL A 197 5.46 22.41 22.44
C VAL A 197 4.20 21.81 23.05
N ILE A 198 3.91 20.57 22.68
CA ILE A 198 2.64 19.88 22.97
C ILE A 198 2.98 18.41 23.28
N ASP A 199 2.16 17.73 24.08
CA ASP A 199 2.36 16.30 24.28
C ASP A 199 2.11 15.49 23.00
N LEU A 200 2.88 14.41 22.83
CA LEU A 200 2.89 13.64 21.59
C LEU A 200 1.53 13.03 21.25
N ALA A 201 0.75 12.61 22.25
CA ALA A 201 -0.54 11.98 22.03
C ALA A 201 -1.56 12.99 21.51
N THR A 202 -1.66 14.16 22.16
CA THR A 202 -2.50 15.28 21.71
C THR A 202 -2.08 15.77 20.33
N ALA A 203 -0.79 16.00 20.12
CA ALA A 203 -0.27 16.46 18.83
C ALA A 203 -0.58 15.46 17.71
N SER A 204 -0.31 14.17 17.92
CA SER A 204 -0.58 13.11 16.94
C SER A 204 -2.07 13.00 16.63
N TYR A 205 -2.92 12.99 17.66
CA TYR A 205 -4.37 12.91 17.50
C TYR A 205 -4.92 14.11 16.72
N LEU A 206 -4.57 15.34 17.12
CA LEU A 206 -5.08 16.56 16.48
C LEU A 206 -4.55 16.70 15.06
N ILE A 207 -3.27 16.42 14.81
CA ILE A 207 -2.68 16.43 13.46
C ILE A 207 -3.39 15.42 12.55
N SER A 208 -3.59 14.19 13.01
CA SER A 208 -4.23 13.12 12.23
C SER A 208 -5.72 13.39 11.99
N SER A 209 -6.49 13.67 13.04
CA SER A 209 -7.94 13.90 12.95
C SER A 209 -8.33 15.14 12.15
N ASN A 210 -7.44 16.14 12.05
CA ASN A 210 -7.70 17.37 11.30
C ASN A 210 -6.91 17.45 9.99
N GLY A 211 -6.22 16.38 9.58
CA GLY A 211 -5.53 16.30 8.30
C GLY A 211 -4.40 17.32 8.13
N ILE A 212 -3.71 17.71 9.21
CA ILE A 212 -2.65 18.72 9.18
C ILE A 212 -1.36 18.12 8.57
N THR A 213 -1.13 18.32 7.27
CA THR A 213 -0.03 17.65 6.55
C THR A 213 1.29 18.42 6.48
N ASN A 214 1.34 19.63 7.03
CA ASN A 214 2.50 20.52 6.96
C ASN A 214 3.27 20.64 8.28
N LEU A 215 2.93 19.84 9.29
CA LEU A 215 3.62 19.79 10.58
C LEU A 215 4.43 18.50 10.72
N ARG A 216 5.50 18.55 11.52
CA ARG A 216 6.29 17.38 11.90
C ARG A 216 6.82 17.54 13.32
N VAL A 217 7.13 16.42 13.97
CA VAL A 217 7.91 16.40 15.21
C VAL A 217 9.38 16.74 14.88
N ALA A 218 9.93 17.75 15.54
CA ALA A 218 11.33 18.15 15.43
C ALA A 218 12.22 17.54 16.50
N GLY A 219 11.66 17.18 17.65
CA GLY A 219 12.35 16.52 18.74
C GLY A 219 11.48 16.45 19.98
N GLU A 220 12.03 15.82 21.02
CA GLU A 220 11.39 15.66 22.32
C GLU A 220 11.96 16.65 23.33
N THR A 221 11.15 16.96 24.33
CA THR A 221 11.55 17.70 25.53
C THR A 221 11.86 16.71 26.67
N ASP A 222 12.67 17.10 27.63
CA ASP A 222 12.95 16.35 28.86
C ASP A 222 11.75 16.35 29.84
N PHE A 223 10.62 16.97 29.47
CA PHE A 223 9.44 17.08 30.31
C PHE A 223 8.30 16.19 29.80
N ASN A 224 8.00 15.13 30.54
CA ASN A 224 6.85 14.28 30.28
C ASN A 224 5.62 14.80 31.03
N ILE A 225 4.49 14.88 30.34
CA ILE A 225 3.19 15.02 30.99
C ILE A 225 2.91 13.74 31.76
N GLN A 226 2.77 13.86 33.08
CA GLN A 226 2.34 12.77 33.96
C GLN A 226 0.94 13.10 34.45
N LEU A 227 -0.08 12.46 33.87
CA LEU A 227 -1.48 12.71 34.23
C LEU A 227 -1.85 11.91 35.46
N ALA A 228 -2.31 12.61 36.49
CA ALA A 228 -2.83 12.06 37.73
C ALA A 228 -4.22 12.64 38.01
N MET A 229 -4.96 11.95 38.89
CA MET A 229 -6.16 12.52 39.48
C MET A 229 -5.73 13.45 40.62
N ALA A 230 -6.40 14.58 40.75
CA ALA A 230 -6.13 15.52 41.83
C ALA A 230 -7.40 15.91 42.57
N VAL A 231 -7.26 16.21 43.84
CA VAL A 231 -8.34 16.71 44.70
C VAL A 231 -7.86 17.95 45.43
N SER A 232 -8.78 18.72 46.02
CA SER A 232 -8.39 19.81 46.92
C SER A 232 -7.52 19.27 48.06
N LYS A 233 -6.49 20.03 48.45
CA LYS A 233 -5.55 19.65 49.52
C LYS A 233 -6.23 19.42 50.87
N ASP A 234 -7.40 20.02 51.06
CA ASP A 234 -8.23 19.86 52.26
C ASP A 234 -9.00 18.51 52.28
N GLU A 235 -8.88 17.69 51.24
CA GLU A 235 -9.58 16.40 51.09
C GLU A 235 -8.61 15.18 51.01
N PRO A 236 -7.73 14.97 52.01
CA PRO A 236 -6.70 13.92 51.96
C PRO A 236 -7.27 12.49 51.98
N ILE A 237 -8.47 12.32 52.55
CA ILE A 237 -9.19 11.03 52.57
C ILE A 237 -9.62 10.66 51.14
N LEU A 238 -10.22 11.60 50.41
CA LEU A 238 -10.64 11.39 49.01
C LEU A 238 -9.44 11.05 48.12
N ARG A 239 -8.30 11.75 48.29
CA ARG A 239 -7.06 11.43 47.57
C ARG A 239 -6.64 9.97 47.80
N THR A 240 -6.76 9.48 49.02
CA THR A 240 -6.35 8.11 49.38
C THR A 240 -7.30 7.06 48.80
N ILE A 241 -8.59 7.37 48.78
CA ILE A 241 -9.60 6.55 48.10
C ILE A 241 -9.30 6.44 46.60
N LEU A 242 -9.10 7.56 45.91
CA LEU A 242 -8.79 7.57 44.47
C LEU A 242 -7.48 6.82 44.17
N GLN A 243 -6.47 6.98 45.02
CA GLN A 243 -5.22 6.22 44.91
C GLN A 243 -5.45 4.70 44.95
N LYS A 244 -6.32 4.22 45.85
CA LYS A 244 -6.67 2.81 45.93
C LYS A 244 -7.44 2.33 44.72
N GLY A 245 -8.35 3.17 44.19
CA GLY A 245 -9.03 2.91 42.92
C GLY A 245 -8.05 2.72 41.76
N ILE A 246 -7.09 3.64 41.60
CA ILE A 246 -6.05 3.55 40.56
C ILE A 246 -5.16 2.31 40.74
N ASN A 247 -4.79 1.97 41.98
CA ASN A 247 -3.97 0.79 42.28
C ASN A 247 -4.73 -0.54 42.05
N ALA A 248 -6.07 -0.52 42.04
CA ALA A 248 -6.90 -1.69 41.78
C ALA A 248 -7.12 -1.96 40.28
N ILE A 249 -6.69 -1.05 39.41
CA ILE A 249 -6.67 -1.24 37.96
C ILE A 249 -5.51 -2.17 37.58
N THR A 250 -5.83 -3.29 36.98
CA THR A 250 -4.87 -4.32 36.54
C THR A 250 -4.11 -3.91 35.28
N ASP A 251 -2.94 -4.49 35.04
CA ASP A 251 -2.15 -4.19 33.82
C ASP A 251 -2.91 -4.52 32.54
N LYS A 252 -3.71 -5.61 32.54
CA LYS A 252 -4.57 -5.97 31.41
C LYS A 252 -5.61 -4.89 31.10
N GLU A 253 -6.29 -4.36 32.13
CA GLU A 253 -7.25 -3.26 31.94
C GLU A 253 -6.57 -1.97 31.45
N ARG A 254 -5.32 -1.72 31.88
CA ARG A 254 -4.51 -0.59 31.34
C ARG A 254 -4.19 -0.79 29.86
N GLU A 255 -3.83 -2.02 29.48
CA GLU A 255 -3.51 -2.38 28.10
C GLU A 255 -4.74 -2.28 27.19
N GLU A 256 -5.92 -2.76 27.64
CA GLU A 256 -7.19 -2.61 26.91
C GLU A 256 -7.54 -1.13 26.64
N ILE A 257 -7.39 -0.27 27.64
CA ILE A 257 -7.61 1.19 27.50
C ILE A 257 -6.55 1.79 26.55
N HIS A 258 -5.29 1.37 26.65
CA HIS A 258 -4.22 1.86 25.79
C HIS A 258 -4.44 1.45 24.32
N GLU A 259 -4.81 0.19 24.05
CA GLU A 259 -5.09 -0.31 22.70
C GLU A 259 -6.27 0.40 22.05
N HIS A 260 -7.32 0.73 22.83
CA HIS A 260 -8.48 1.45 22.33
C HIS A 260 -8.14 2.83 21.76
N TRP A 261 -7.14 3.51 22.32
CA TRP A 261 -6.82 4.91 21.99
C TRP A 261 -5.50 5.12 21.23
N ILE A 262 -4.52 4.21 21.36
CA ILE A 262 -3.12 4.43 20.92
C ILE A 262 -2.69 3.45 19.81
N ASN A 263 -3.52 2.46 19.41
CA ASN A 263 -3.05 1.46 18.46
C ASN A 263 -3.18 1.85 16.96
N THR A 264 -2.01 2.14 16.37
CA THR A 264 -1.69 2.15 14.93
C THR A 264 -1.20 0.79 14.43
N SER A 265 -1.82 -0.32 14.83
CA SER A 265 -1.55 -1.61 14.20
C SER A 265 -2.85 -2.32 13.82
N GLY A 266 -3.00 -2.55 12.51
CA GLY A 266 -4.07 -3.39 11.99
C GLY A 266 -3.86 -4.82 12.45
N GLU A 267 -4.77 -5.32 13.28
CA GLU A 267 -4.91 -6.75 13.41
C GLU A 267 -5.46 -7.33 12.12
N SER A 268 -4.69 -8.28 11.59
CA SER A 268 -4.92 -9.00 10.37
C SER A 268 -6.16 -9.89 10.45
N ILE A 269 -7.08 -9.73 9.48
CA ILE A 269 -8.23 -10.63 9.21
C ILE A 269 -7.88 -12.12 9.07
N PHE A 270 -6.58 -12.48 8.99
CA PHE A 270 -6.12 -13.88 8.90
C PHE A 270 -6.18 -14.66 10.22
N ASN A 271 -6.43 -14.01 11.37
CA ASN A 271 -6.54 -14.67 12.67
C ASN A 271 -7.96 -15.12 13.06
N ASP A 272 -9.00 -14.79 12.28
CA ASP A 272 -10.37 -15.27 12.55
C ASP A 272 -10.60 -16.67 11.93
N TRP A 273 -10.92 -17.67 12.76
CA TRP A 273 -11.20 -19.04 12.32
C TRP A 273 -12.36 -19.15 11.32
N ARG A 274 -13.30 -18.18 11.34
CA ARG A 274 -14.45 -18.12 10.42
C ARG A 274 -14.00 -17.92 8.98
N PHE A 275 -12.90 -17.20 8.76
CA PHE A 275 -12.29 -17.02 7.43
C PHE A 275 -11.83 -18.35 6.83
N TRP A 276 -11.14 -19.17 7.64
CA TRP A 276 -10.68 -20.49 7.23
C TRP A 276 -11.82 -21.49 6.98
N ALA A 277 -12.95 -21.36 7.69
CA ALA A 277 -14.13 -22.20 7.47
C ALA A 277 -14.79 -21.98 6.10
N VAL A 278 -14.85 -20.74 5.61
CA VAL A 278 -15.43 -20.40 4.29
C VAL A 278 -14.54 -20.92 3.15
N ILE A 279 -13.22 -20.75 3.27
CA ILE A 279 -12.24 -21.28 2.32
C ILE A 279 -12.34 -22.82 2.22
N GLY A 280 -12.46 -23.50 3.37
CA GLY A 280 -12.66 -24.96 3.42
C GLY A 280 -13.92 -25.42 2.70
N GLY A 281 -15.03 -24.68 2.82
CA GLY A 281 -16.30 -25.02 2.15
C GLY A 281 -16.21 -24.98 0.62
N VAL A 282 -15.58 -23.95 0.06
CA VAL A 282 -15.38 -23.81 -1.40
C VAL A 282 -14.47 -24.91 -1.95
N PHE A 283 -13.47 -25.33 -1.17
CA PHE A 283 -12.56 -26.41 -1.54
C PHE A 283 -13.27 -27.76 -1.70
N VAL A 284 -14.19 -28.10 -0.78
CA VAL A 284 -14.95 -29.36 -0.82
C VAL A 284 -15.86 -29.43 -2.05
N ILE A 285 -16.55 -28.34 -2.38
CA ILE A 285 -17.44 -28.28 -3.56
C ILE A 285 -16.64 -28.49 -4.85
N SER A 286 -15.48 -27.83 -4.95
CA SER A 286 -14.58 -27.98 -6.10
C SER A 286 -14.06 -29.41 -6.23
N LEU A 287 -13.74 -30.07 -5.11
CA LEU A 287 -13.29 -31.47 -5.09
C LEU A 287 -14.36 -32.43 -5.64
N VAL A 288 -15.63 -32.22 -5.29
CA VAL A 288 -16.75 -33.06 -5.75
C VAL A 288 -16.94 -32.94 -7.27
N ILE A 289 -16.85 -31.73 -7.82
CA ILE A 289 -16.96 -31.48 -9.27
C ILE A 289 -15.81 -32.17 -10.02
N ILE A 290 -14.59 -32.10 -9.48
CA ILE A 290 -13.42 -32.75 -10.08
C ILE A 290 -13.57 -34.28 -10.07
N ILE A 291 -14.03 -34.86 -8.96
CA ILE A 291 -14.26 -36.31 -8.85
C ILE A 291 -15.33 -36.77 -9.85
N TRP A 292 -16.42 -36.02 -9.97
CA TRP A 292 -17.49 -36.33 -10.93
C TRP A 292 -17.00 -36.30 -12.38
N ASN A 293 -16.22 -35.27 -12.75
CA ASN A 293 -15.64 -35.17 -14.09
C ASN A 293 -14.63 -36.29 -14.39
N ARG A 294 -13.85 -36.73 -13.40
CA ARG A 294 -12.93 -37.87 -13.57
C ARG A 294 -13.66 -39.19 -13.81
N ILE A 295 -14.75 -39.45 -13.09
CA ILE A 295 -15.55 -40.68 -13.28
C ILE A 295 -16.13 -40.71 -14.69
N LEU A 296 -16.66 -39.59 -15.17
CA LEU A 296 -17.23 -39.47 -16.51
C LEU A 296 -16.17 -39.71 -17.61
N HIS A 297 -14.99 -39.11 -17.46
CA HIS A 297 -13.90 -39.27 -18.44
C HIS A 297 -13.39 -40.72 -18.54
N ASN A 298 -13.29 -41.41 -17.40
CA ASN A 298 -12.88 -42.82 -17.38
C ASN A 298 -13.87 -43.74 -18.09
N GLN A 299 -15.18 -43.48 -17.99
CA GLN A 299 -16.19 -44.27 -18.70
C GLN A 299 -16.10 -44.14 -20.22
N ILE A 300 -15.72 -42.96 -20.72
CA ILE A 300 -15.54 -42.70 -22.16
C ILE A 300 -14.28 -43.40 -22.68
N ASN A 301 -13.16 -43.30 -21.94
CA ASN A 301 -11.90 -43.92 -22.35
C ASN A 301 -11.97 -45.45 -22.41
N LEU A 302 -12.73 -46.08 -21.51
CA LEU A 302 -12.96 -47.53 -21.54
C LEU A 302 -13.70 -48.00 -22.81
N ARG A 303 -14.65 -47.20 -23.32
CA ARG A 303 -15.37 -47.51 -24.57
C ARG A 303 -14.47 -47.39 -25.79
N ILE A 304 -13.65 -46.33 -25.85
CA ILE A 304 -12.71 -46.08 -26.95
C ILE A 304 -11.66 -47.21 -27.01
N LYS A 305 -11.16 -47.66 -25.85
CA LYS A 305 -10.17 -48.73 -25.79
C LYS A 305 -10.71 -50.07 -26.28
N ALA A 306 -11.96 -50.40 -25.92
CA ALA A 306 -12.63 -51.61 -26.39
C ALA A 306 -12.87 -51.62 -27.92
N GLU A 307 -13.18 -50.47 -28.52
CA GLU A 307 -13.33 -50.34 -29.98
C GLU A 307 -11.99 -50.45 -30.72
N GLN A 308 -10.90 -49.94 -30.13
CA GLN A 308 -9.55 -50.04 -30.69
C GLN A 308 -9.01 -51.49 -30.66
N GLU A 309 -9.22 -52.23 -29.57
CA GLU A 309 -8.80 -53.64 -29.47
C GLU A 309 -9.48 -54.52 -30.53
N LEU A 310 -10.75 -54.27 -30.84
CA LEU A 310 -11.52 -54.97 -31.86
C LEU A 310 -11.01 -54.67 -33.29
N GLN A 311 -10.49 -53.46 -33.54
CA GLN A 311 -9.88 -53.11 -34.82
C GLN A 311 -8.49 -53.74 -35.01
N VAL A 312 -7.68 -53.81 -33.95
CA VAL A 312 -6.33 -54.40 -34.00
C VAL A 312 -6.39 -55.90 -34.28
N LEU A 313 -7.33 -56.63 -33.68
CA LEU A 313 -7.47 -58.08 -33.89
C LEU A 313 -7.86 -58.45 -35.34
N ASN A 314 -8.63 -57.60 -36.00
CA ASN A 314 -9.07 -57.81 -37.39
C ASN A 314 -7.94 -57.55 -38.41
N ILE A 315 -6.97 -56.71 -38.03
CA ILE A 315 -5.76 -56.42 -38.82
C ILE A 315 -4.74 -57.58 -38.72
N GLU A 316 -4.62 -58.19 -37.54
CA GLU A 316 -3.68 -59.29 -37.30
C GLU A 316 -4.05 -60.58 -38.06
N LEU A 317 -5.35 -60.90 -38.18
CA LEU A 317 -5.80 -62.08 -38.94
C LEU A 317 -5.52 -61.98 -40.45
N ARG A 318 -5.53 -60.76 -41.02
CA ARG A 318 -5.15 -60.50 -42.42
C ARG A 318 -3.64 -60.53 -42.62
N ARG A 319 -2.85 -60.29 -41.56
CA ARG A 319 -1.39 -60.28 -41.58
C ARG A 319 -0.81 -61.68 -41.78
N GLN A 320 -1.35 -62.68 -41.07
CA GLN A 320 -0.88 -64.06 -41.12
C GLN A 320 -1.11 -64.74 -42.48
N ALA A 321 -2.19 -64.39 -43.20
CA ALA A 321 -2.49 -64.93 -44.53
C ALA A 321 -1.57 -64.37 -45.64
N ASN A 322 -1.11 -63.12 -45.50
CA ASN A 322 -0.18 -62.47 -46.43
C ASN A 322 1.30 -62.82 -46.17
N GLU A 323 1.63 -63.29 -44.98
CA GLU A 323 3.00 -63.59 -44.56
C GLU A 323 3.61 -64.75 -45.36
N LEU A 324 2.85 -65.82 -45.62
CA LEU A 324 3.33 -67.01 -46.34
C LEU A 324 3.66 -66.77 -47.82
N VAL A 325 2.92 -65.88 -48.50
CA VAL A 325 3.24 -65.49 -49.89
C VAL A 325 4.40 -64.51 -49.93
N SER A 326 4.50 -63.62 -48.92
CA SER A 326 5.59 -62.64 -48.86
C SER A 326 6.96 -63.26 -48.60
N ILE A 327 7.08 -64.41 -47.94
CA ILE A 327 8.38 -65.03 -47.61
C ILE A 327 9.16 -65.46 -48.88
N SER A 328 8.47 -65.93 -49.92
CA SER A 328 9.09 -66.35 -51.19
C SER A 328 9.59 -65.16 -52.02
N GLU A 329 8.77 -64.11 -52.15
CA GLU A 329 9.17 -62.86 -52.81
C GLU A 329 10.21 -62.07 -51.99
N ARG A 330 10.14 -62.14 -50.64
CA ARG A 330 11.11 -61.54 -49.73
C ARG A 330 12.49 -62.18 -49.83
N LEU A 331 12.64 -63.46 -50.17
CA LEU A 331 13.96 -64.09 -50.27
C LEU A 331 14.78 -63.54 -51.46
N ASN A 332 14.16 -63.37 -52.63
CA ASN A 332 14.81 -62.74 -53.79
C ASN A 332 15.01 -61.24 -53.60
N LYS A 333 14.02 -60.55 -53.01
CA LYS A 333 14.13 -59.11 -52.71
C LYS A 333 15.10 -58.83 -51.54
N ALA A 334 15.29 -59.75 -50.60
CA ALA A 334 16.25 -59.63 -49.50
C ALA A 334 17.69 -59.72 -49.97
N GLN A 335 17.98 -60.51 -51.01
CA GLN A 335 19.32 -60.54 -51.63
C GLN A 335 19.64 -59.22 -52.35
N GLU A 336 18.67 -58.64 -53.04
CA GLU A 336 18.78 -57.33 -53.70
C GLU A 336 18.86 -56.16 -52.69
N LEU A 337 18.11 -56.23 -51.58
CA LEU A 337 18.07 -55.20 -50.52
C LEU A 337 19.27 -55.26 -49.56
N ALA A 338 19.93 -56.43 -49.42
CA ALA A 338 21.10 -56.59 -48.54
C ALA A 338 22.44 -56.20 -49.20
N PHE A 339 22.41 -55.72 -50.45
CA PHE A 339 23.60 -55.41 -51.26
C PHE A 339 24.61 -56.58 -51.29
N LEU A 340 24.11 -57.80 -51.50
CA LEU A 340 24.92 -59.01 -51.51
C LEU A 340 25.18 -59.48 -52.94
N GLY A 341 26.38 -59.18 -53.43
CA GLY A 341 26.90 -59.76 -54.66
C GLY A 341 27.44 -61.15 -54.38
N ASN A 342 27.07 -62.16 -55.17
CA ASN A 342 27.65 -63.49 -55.07
C ASN A 342 28.67 -63.68 -56.20
N TRP A 343 29.72 -64.44 -55.90
CA TRP A 343 30.73 -64.79 -56.88
C TRP A 343 31.18 -66.22 -56.76
N ILE A 344 31.52 -66.79 -57.90
CA ILE A 344 32.12 -68.12 -58.02
C ILE A 344 33.32 -67.97 -58.92
N TRP A 345 34.51 -68.11 -58.35
CA TRP A 345 35.74 -68.13 -59.11
C TRP A 345 36.14 -69.59 -59.39
N ASP A 346 36.10 -69.98 -60.66
CA ASP A 346 36.66 -71.24 -61.13
C ASP A 346 38.17 -71.09 -61.32
N ILE A 347 38.94 -71.79 -60.49
CA ILE A 347 40.38 -71.58 -60.35
C ILE A 347 41.15 -72.21 -61.52
N LYS A 348 40.62 -73.29 -62.12
CA LYS A 348 41.26 -74.00 -63.24
C LYS A 348 41.14 -73.21 -64.54
N SER A 349 39.97 -72.65 -64.80
CA SER A 349 39.68 -71.87 -66.01
C SER A 349 39.92 -70.37 -65.85
N ASN A 350 40.22 -69.92 -64.62
CA ASN A 350 40.28 -68.52 -64.22
C ASN A 350 39.01 -67.71 -64.60
N SER A 351 37.86 -68.38 -64.59
CA SER A 351 36.57 -67.78 -64.90
C SER A 351 35.88 -67.37 -63.59
N LEU A 352 35.63 -66.08 -63.43
CA LEU A 352 34.80 -65.53 -62.36
C LEU A 352 33.36 -65.44 -62.86
N TRP A 353 32.42 -65.99 -62.11
CA TRP A 353 31.01 -65.72 -62.28
C TRP A 353 30.59 -64.74 -61.18
N CYS A 354 29.81 -63.74 -61.54
CA CYS A 354 29.32 -62.69 -60.65
C CYS A 354 27.81 -62.62 -60.79
N SER A 355 27.08 -62.45 -59.67
CA SER A 355 25.66 -62.13 -59.71
C SER A 355 25.43 -60.70 -60.22
N ASP A 356 24.21 -60.41 -60.68
CA ASP A 356 23.81 -59.07 -61.15
C ASP A 356 24.07 -57.98 -60.10
N GLU A 357 23.85 -58.29 -58.81
CA GLU A 357 24.11 -57.36 -57.71
C GLU A 357 25.62 -57.11 -57.50
N MET A 358 26.49 -58.09 -57.76
CA MET A 358 27.93 -57.86 -57.72
C MET A 358 28.37 -56.86 -58.80
N TYR A 359 27.83 -56.95 -60.02
CA TYR A 359 28.09 -55.97 -61.06
C TYR A 359 27.64 -54.57 -60.60
N ARG A 360 26.48 -54.44 -59.96
CA ARG A 360 25.97 -53.17 -59.42
C ARG A 360 26.81 -52.61 -58.26
N ILE A 361 27.33 -53.46 -57.37
CA ILE A 361 28.23 -53.04 -56.27
C ILE A 361 29.54 -52.46 -56.84
N PHE A 362 30.06 -53.05 -57.91
CA PHE A 362 31.29 -52.59 -58.58
C PHE A 362 31.04 -51.48 -59.62
N GLY A 363 29.77 -51.16 -59.91
CA GLY A 363 29.40 -50.17 -60.94
C GLY A 363 29.75 -50.62 -62.36
N LEU A 364 29.63 -51.91 -62.63
CA LEU A 364 29.98 -52.58 -63.87
C LEU A 364 28.73 -53.07 -64.60
N THR A 365 28.85 -53.29 -65.91
CA THR A 365 27.90 -54.11 -66.67
C THR A 365 28.56 -55.44 -67.04
N PRO A 366 27.81 -56.54 -67.22
CA PRO A 366 28.38 -57.83 -67.63
C PRO A 366 29.13 -57.80 -68.97
N GLN A 367 28.93 -56.75 -69.78
CA GLN A 367 29.58 -56.57 -71.09
C GLN A 367 30.95 -55.89 -70.98
N ASP A 368 31.20 -55.15 -69.88
CA ASP A 368 32.42 -54.34 -69.67
C ASP A 368 33.48 -55.06 -68.81
N PHE A 369 33.15 -56.22 -68.25
CA PHE A 369 33.99 -56.94 -67.30
C PHE A 369 34.40 -58.30 -67.85
N LYS A 370 35.70 -58.47 -68.15
CA LYS A 370 36.26 -59.80 -68.34
C LYS A 370 36.33 -60.46 -66.98
N ALA A 371 35.38 -61.34 -66.70
CA ALA A 371 35.23 -61.92 -65.39
C ALA A 371 36.36 -62.93 -65.11
N THR A 372 37.52 -62.41 -64.71
CA THR A 372 38.69 -63.14 -64.22
C THR A 372 39.11 -62.56 -62.88
N TYR A 373 39.97 -63.27 -62.16
CA TYR A 373 40.47 -62.82 -60.86
C TYR A 373 41.31 -61.54 -60.94
N GLU A 374 42.13 -61.39 -61.99
CA GLU A 374 42.97 -60.21 -62.20
C GLU A 374 42.13 -58.97 -62.42
N ALA A 375 41.05 -59.09 -63.20
CA ALA A 375 40.12 -57.99 -63.42
C ALA A 375 39.40 -57.54 -62.13
N PHE A 376 39.11 -58.48 -61.21
CA PHE A 376 38.61 -58.16 -59.87
C PHE A 376 39.67 -57.41 -59.05
N LEU A 377 40.91 -57.89 -59.04
CA LEU A 377 41.99 -57.29 -58.25
C LEU A 377 42.35 -55.88 -58.73
N GLU A 378 42.26 -55.60 -60.03
CA GLU A 378 42.41 -54.25 -60.58
C GLU A 378 41.39 -53.25 -60.02
N ARG A 379 40.21 -53.72 -59.58
CA ARG A 379 39.16 -52.89 -58.97
C ARG A 379 39.28 -52.73 -57.46
N VAL A 380 40.15 -53.50 -56.80
CA VAL A 380 40.52 -53.26 -55.41
C VAL A 380 41.38 -52.00 -55.32
N HIS A 381 41.14 -51.18 -54.30
CA HIS A 381 41.91 -49.96 -54.04
C HIS A 381 43.42 -50.28 -53.99
N PRO A 382 44.30 -49.48 -54.62
CA PRO A 382 45.74 -49.77 -54.72
C PRO A 382 46.40 -50.18 -53.40
N ASP A 383 46.09 -49.48 -52.30
CA ASP A 383 46.62 -49.77 -50.96
C ASP A 383 46.19 -51.14 -50.39
N ASP A 384 45.02 -51.65 -50.82
CA ASP A 384 44.40 -52.84 -50.24
C ASP A 384 44.70 -54.11 -51.07
N ARG A 385 45.24 -53.97 -52.29
CA ARG A 385 45.52 -55.09 -53.22
C ARG A 385 46.45 -56.14 -52.64
N SER A 386 47.55 -55.72 -52.00
CA SER A 386 48.54 -56.62 -51.42
C SER A 386 47.91 -57.51 -50.33
N ILE A 387 47.01 -56.94 -49.52
CA ILE A 387 46.34 -57.64 -48.42
C ILE A 387 45.31 -58.64 -48.98
N VAL A 388 44.59 -58.27 -50.05
CA VAL A 388 43.67 -59.19 -50.74
C VAL A 388 44.42 -60.38 -51.33
N GLU A 389 45.50 -60.15 -52.07
CA GLU A 389 46.29 -61.24 -52.68
C GLU A 389 46.86 -62.19 -51.64
N GLU A 390 47.43 -61.64 -50.55
CA GLU A 390 47.96 -62.43 -49.45
C GLU A 390 46.87 -63.28 -48.80
N LYS A 391 45.69 -62.67 -48.55
CA LYS A 391 44.56 -63.37 -47.95
C LYS A 391 44.02 -64.49 -48.85
N VAL A 392 43.91 -64.26 -50.16
CA VAL A 392 43.49 -65.29 -51.12
C VAL A 392 44.50 -66.44 -51.16
N LYS A 393 45.81 -66.16 -51.26
CA LYS A 393 46.88 -67.19 -51.22
C LYS A 393 46.84 -68.01 -49.92
N TYR A 394 46.65 -67.32 -48.79
CA TYR A 394 46.55 -67.95 -47.48
C TYR A 394 45.33 -68.88 -47.39
N THR A 395 44.16 -68.42 -47.83
CA THR A 395 42.92 -69.21 -47.88
C THR A 395 43.10 -70.47 -48.74
N LEU A 396 43.68 -70.34 -49.94
CA LEU A 396 43.89 -71.47 -50.86
C LEU A 396 44.85 -72.53 -50.29
N THR A 397 45.94 -72.08 -49.64
CA THR A 397 47.01 -72.94 -49.12
C THR A 397 46.62 -73.65 -47.83
N TYR A 398 46.01 -72.92 -46.89
CA TYR A 398 45.74 -73.40 -45.54
C TYR A 398 44.28 -73.86 -45.34
N LYS A 399 43.45 -73.86 -46.39
CA LYS A 399 42.05 -74.29 -46.37
C LYS A 399 41.20 -73.59 -45.30
N THR A 400 41.46 -72.30 -45.11
CA THR A 400 40.71 -71.45 -44.17
C THR A 400 39.59 -70.72 -44.88
N GLU A 401 38.62 -70.19 -44.14
CA GLU A 401 37.60 -69.30 -44.71
C GLU A 401 38.24 -67.99 -45.21
N TYR A 402 37.74 -67.48 -46.32
CA TYR A 402 38.05 -66.16 -46.81
C TYR A 402 37.12 -65.16 -46.15
N LYS A 403 37.67 -64.21 -45.41
CA LYS A 403 36.93 -63.09 -44.85
C LYS A 403 37.85 -61.89 -44.79
N LEU A 404 37.51 -60.82 -45.49
CA LEU A 404 38.31 -59.61 -45.56
C LEU A 404 37.43 -58.39 -45.84
N THR A 405 37.69 -57.30 -45.13
CA THR A 405 37.13 -55.99 -45.46
C THR A 405 38.18 -55.17 -46.19
N HIS A 406 37.81 -54.58 -47.32
CA HIS A 406 38.70 -53.83 -48.19
C HIS A 406 37.92 -52.83 -49.03
N ARG A 407 38.61 -51.89 -49.65
CA ARG A 407 38.03 -50.87 -50.52
C ARG A 407 38.07 -51.29 -51.97
N ILE A 408 37.02 -50.96 -52.71
CA ILE A 408 36.96 -51.06 -54.17
C ILE A 408 36.75 -49.69 -54.80
N ILE A 409 37.20 -49.54 -56.04
CA ILE A 409 37.08 -48.31 -56.83
C ILE A 409 36.17 -48.57 -58.04
N LYS A 410 35.17 -47.71 -58.22
CA LYS A 410 34.27 -47.72 -59.37
C LYS A 410 34.88 -47.05 -60.61
N MET A 411 34.21 -47.19 -61.76
CA MET A 411 34.59 -46.50 -63.02
C MET A 411 34.59 -44.97 -62.91
N ASP A 412 33.76 -44.40 -62.03
CA ASP A 412 33.66 -42.96 -61.75
C ASP A 412 34.69 -42.45 -60.71
N GLY A 413 35.55 -43.34 -60.20
CA GLY A 413 36.55 -43.04 -59.18
C GLY A 413 36.01 -43.05 -57.75
N ALA A 414 34.73 -43.33 -57.52
CA ALA A 414 34.17 -43.39 -56.18
C ALA A 414 34.65 -44.64 -55.41
N GLU A 415 35.07 -44.44 -54.15
CA GLU A 415 35.46 -45.51 -53.24
C GLU A 415 34.24 -46.13 -52.53
N ARG A 416 34.26 -47.45 -52.36
CA ARG A 416 33.30 -48.19 -51.54
C ARG A 416 34.01 -49.13 -50.59
N TYR A 417 33.46 -49.31 -49.40
CA TYR A 417 33.91 -50.33 -48.45
C TYR A 417 33.12 -51.61 -48.66
N VAL A 418 33.82 -52.72 -48.83
CA VAL A 418 33.21 -54.02 -49.06
C VAL A 418 33.75 -55.09 -48.12
N LEU A 419 32.83 -55.88 -47.54
CA LEU A 419 33.13 -57.10 -46.81
C LEU A 419 32.99 -58.28 -47.76
N ALA A 420 34.11 -58.94 -48.08
CA ALA A 420 34.10 -60.16 -48.86
C ALA A 420 34.25 -61.38 -47.94
N VAL A 421 33.38 -62.37 -48.12
CA VAL A 421 33.38 -63.64 -47.40
C VAL A 421 33.28 -64.78 -48.40
N GLY A 422 34.04 -65.86 -48.25
CA GLY A 422 33.96 -67.01 -49.14
C GLY A 422 34.66 -68.24 -48.60
N TYR A 423 34.47 -69.36 -49.27
CA TYR A 423 35.15 -70.62 -48.99
C TYR A 423 35.63 -71.25 -50.30
N VAL A 424 36.52 -72.24 -50.19
CA VAL A 424 37.10 -72.93 -51.35
C VAL A 424 36.59 -74.36 -51.39
N GLU A 425 36.10 -74.78 -52.54
CA GLU A 425 35.74 -76.17 -52.85
C GLU A 425 36.96 -76.88 -53.45
N TYR A 426 37.26 -78.07 -52.95
CA TYR A 426 38.43 -78.86 -53.35
C TYR A 426 37.99 -80.14 -54.08
N GLU A 427 38.67 -80.48 -55.17
CA GLU A 427 38.48 -81.71 -55.94
C GLU A 427 39.86 -82.40 -56.05
N ASP A 428 39.96 -83.69 -55.70
CA ASP A 428 41.22 -84.43 -55.59
C ASP A 428 42.30 -83.70 -54.76
N ASN A 429 41.87 -83.08 -53.65
CA ASN A 429 42.70 -82.31 -52.72
C ASN A 429 43.38 -81.06 -53.32
N LYS A 430 42.97 -80.64 -54.52
CA LYS A 430 43.38 -79.39 -55.18
C LYS A 430 42.21 -78.40 -55.20
N PRO A 431 42.45 -77.09 -55.05
CA PRO A 431 41.39 -76.09 -55.07
C PRO A 431 40.72 -76.08 -56.45
N ASN A 432 39.40 -76.24 -56.48
CA ASN A 432 38.60 -76.35 -57.69
C ASN A 432 37.89 -75.03 -57.98
N LYS A 433 37.14 -74.52 -57.00
CA LYS A 433 36.36 -73.28 -57.08
C LYS A 433 36.41 -72.54 -55.77
N MET A 434 36.31 -71.21 -55.82
CA MET A 434 36.10 -70.38 -54.63
C MET A 434 34.76 -69.70 -54.75
N VAL A 435 33.89 -69.92 -53.76
CA VAL A 435 32.52 -69.42 -53.75
C VAL A 435 32.41 -68.43 -52.60
N GLY A 436 31.81 -67.28 -52.86
CA GLY A 436 31.66 -66.27 -51.83
C GLY A 436 30.61 -65.23 -52.14
N MET A 437 30.46 -64.33 -51.18
CA MET A 437 29.67 -63.13 -51.27
C MET A 437 30.51 -61.90 -51.00
N ILE A 438 30.06 -60.77 -51.49
CA ILE A 438 30.59 -59.45 -51.21
C ILE A 438 29.43 -58.53 -50.82
N GLN A 439 29.59 -57.82 -49.72
CA GLN A 439 28.60 -56.90 -49.20
C GLN A 439 29.16 -55.47 -49.23
N ASP A 440 28.41 -54.52 -49.79
CA ASP A 440 28.70 -53.09 -49.63
C ASP A 440 28.32 -52.63 -48.21
N ILE A 441 29.33 -52.29 -47.40
CA ILE A 441 29.15 -51.83 -46.01
C ILE A 441 29.36 -50.32 -45.87
N THR A 442 29.39 -49.58 -46.98
CA THR A 442 29.66 -48.13 -46.98
C THR A 442 28.60 -47.37 -46.17
N ALA A 443 27.31 -47.72 -46.33
CA ALA A 443 26.22 -47.08 -45.60
C ALA A 443 26.28 -47.33 -44.09
N GLU A 444 26.65 -48.55 -43.65
CA GLU A 444 26.78 -48.90 -42.23
C GLU A 444 27.92 -48.11 -41.57
N ARG A 445 29.07 -48.00 -42.23
CA ARG A 445 30.21 -47.22 -41.73
C ARG A 445 29.92 -45.72 -41.66
N VAL A 446 29.21 -45.16 -42.64
CA VAL A 446 28.77 -43.76 -42.59
C VAL A 446 27.74 -43.54 -41.49
N ALA A 447 26.75 -44.43 -41.36
CA ALA A 447 25.75 -44.38 -40.30
C ALA A 447 26.37 -44.47 -38.90
N GLN A 448 27.41 -45.28 -38.71
CA GLN A 448 28.12 -45.39 -37.43
C GLN A 448 28.87 -44.09 -37.08
N ASN A 449 29.56 -43.48 -38.04
CA ASN A 449 30.20 -42.17 -37.84
C ASN A 449 29.19 -41.03 -37.63
N GLU A 450 28.03 -41.08 -38.30
CA GLU A 450 26.94 -40.12 -38.08
C GLU A 450 26.29 -40.30 -36.71
N LEU A 451 26.13 -41.54 -36.25
CA LEU A 451 25.64 -41.85 -34.91
C LEU A 451 26.57 -41.29 -33.83
N GLU A 452 27.88 -41.53 -33.94
CA GLU A 452 28.87 -40.97 -33.01
C GLU A 452 28.84 -39.43 -32.97
N LYS A 453 28.73 -38.78 -34.14
CA LYS A 453 28.57 -37.31 -34.23
C LYS A 453 27.25 -36.82 -33.64
N SER A 454 26.17 -37.57 -33.84
CA SER A 454 24.84 -37.27 -33.32
C SER A 454 24.82 -37.40 -31.80
N GLU A 455 25.39 -38.47 -31.24
CA GLU A 455 25.53 -38.69 -29.80
C GLU A 455 26.32 -37.57 -29.12
N GLN A 456 27.46 -37.16 -29.70
CA GLN A 456 28.23 -36.03 -29.17
C GLN A 456 27.44 -34.72 -29.23
N LYS A 457 26.73 -34.47 -30.34
CA LYS A 457 25.87 -33.29 -30.48
C LYS A 457 24.74 -33.27 -29.44
N TYR A 458 24.09 -34.40 -29.16
CA TYR A 458 23.06 -34.48 -28.13
C TYR A 458 23.63 -34.25 -26.73
N LYS A 459 24.81 -34.81 -26.43
CA LYS A 459 25.48 -34.60 -25.14
C LYS A 459 25.76 -33.11 -24.90
N ASP A 460 26.28 -32.40 -25.90
CA ASP A 460 26.57 -30.97 -25.79
C ASP A 460 25.28 -30.14 -25.59
N LEU A 461 24.20 -30.46 -26.32
CA LEU A 461 22.91 -29.75 -26.18
C LEU A 461 22.30 -29.91 -24.78
N VAL A 462 22.41 -31.09 -24.16
CA VAL A 462 21.90 -31.35 -22.81
C VAL A 462 22.77 -30.66 -21.76
N GLU A 463 24.09 -30.69 -21.92
CA GLU A 463 25.04 -30.17 -20.93
C GLU A 463 25.04 -28.63 -20.87
N TYR A 464 24.89 -27.97 -22.02
CA TYR A 464 24.87 -26.50 -22.12
C TYR A 464 23.46 -25.89 -22.09
N ALA A 465 22.41 -26.69 -21.85
CA ALA A 465 21.06 -26.17 -21.69
C ALA A 465 20.95 -25.26 -20.45
N MET A 466 20.31 -24.10 -20.59
CA MET A 466 20.03 -23.19 -19.47
C MET A 466 18.88 -23.67 -18.55
N VAL A 467 18.38 -24.88 -18.79
CA VAL A 467 17.36 -25.54 -17.96
C VAL A 467 17.97 -26.73 -17.23
N GLY A 468 17.46 -27.03 -16.04
CA GLY A 468 17.85 -28.23 -15.31
C GLY A 468 17.24 -29.46 -15.97
N ILE A 469 18.05 -30.33 -16.55
CA ILE A 469 17.59 -31.60 -17.16
C ILE A 469 17.92 -32.72 -16.20
N TYR A 470 16.96 -33.62 -15.97
CA TYR A 470 17.18 -34.79 -15.13
C TYR A 470 16.46 -36.04 -15.65
N ARG A 471 16.95 -37.20 -15.22
CA ARG A 471 16.26 -38.48 -15.31
C ARG A 471 16.22 -39.13 -13.95
N SER A 472 15.11 -39.77 -13.61
CA SER A 472 14.95 -40.54 -12.37
C SER A 472 14.11 -41.79 -12.60
N ASN A 473 14.18 -42.77 -11.72
CA ASN A 473 13.19 -43.85 -11.72
C ASN A 473 11.90 -43.44 -10.97
N LEU A 474 10.86 -44.30 -11.02
CA LEU A 474 9.61 -44.08 -10.28
C LEU A 474 9.78 -44.01 -8.76
N SER A 475 10.79 -44.66 -8.18
CA SER A 475 11.10 -44.59 -6.74
C SER A 475 11.80 -43.30 -6.33
N GLY A 476 12.22 -42.49 -7.31
CA GLY A 476 12.82 -41.16 -7.11
C GLY A 476 14.34 -41.18 -7.04
N THR A 477 15.02 -42.29 -7.33
CA THR A 477 16.47 -42.26 -7.51
C THR A 477 16.82 -41.50 -8.78
N ILE A 478 17.67 -40.49 -8.65
CA ILE A 478 18.18 -39.71 -9.77
C ILE A 478 19.19 -40.57 -10.56
N LEU A 479 18.94 -40.72 -11.86
CA LEU A 479 19.78 -41.49 -12.79
C LEU A 479 20.74 -40.59 -13.56
N TYR A 480 20.34 -39.34 -13.82
CA TYR A 480 21.12 -38.37 -14.57
C TYR A 480 20.66 -36.96 -14.22
N VAL A 481 21.59 -36.00 -14.19
CA VAL A 481 21.31 -34.56 -14.19
C VAL A 481 22.37 -33.85 -15.03
N ASN A 482 22.01 -32.73 -15.67
CA ASN A 482 23.00 -31.86 -16.32
C ASN A 482 23.63 -30.87 -15.31
N GLN A 483 24.72 -30.21 -15.69
CA GLN A 483 25.41 -29.23 -14.85
C GLN A 483 24.51 -28.08 -14.37
N THR A 484 23.53 -27.66 -15.18
CA THR A 484 22.60 -26.58 -14.81
C THR A 484 21.70 -26.97 -13.65
N MET A 485 21.17 -28.20 -13.64
CA MET A 485 20.38 -28.74 -12.52
C MET A 485 21.19 -28.81 -11.22
N ALA A 486 22.46 -29.22 -11.30
CA ALA A 486 23.36 -29.25 -10.15
C ALA A 486 23.57 -27.85 -9.56
N LYS A 487 23.85 -26.85 -10.41
CA LYS A 487 24.01 -25.45 -9.99
C LYS A 487 22.73 -24.86 -9.38
N MET A 488 21.57 -25.10 -9.99
CA MET A 488 20.27 -24.63 -9.49
C MET A 488 19.98 -25.12 -8.06
N LEU A 489 20.37 -26.35 -7.75
CA LEU A 489 20.17 -26.96 -6.43
C LEU A 489 21.32 -26.69 -5.43
N GLY A 490 22.34 -25.91 -5.82
CA GLY A 490 23.48 -25.58 -4.96
C GLY A 490 24.54 -26.70 -4.84
N TYR A 491 24.61 -27.60 -5.82
CA TYR A 491 25.60 -28.68 -5.91
C TYR A 491 26.72 -28.29 -6.88
N SER A 492 27.96 -28.67 -6.54
CA SER A 492 29.15 -28.34 -7.36
C SER A 492 29.23 -29.22 -8.62
N THR A 493 28.83 -30.49 -8.50
CA THR A 493 28.91 -31.47 -9.59
C THR A 493 27.61 -32.29 -9.73
N PRO A 494 27.23 -32.71 -10.95
CA PRO A 494 26.13 -33.64 -11.20
C PRO A 494 26.23 -34.96 -10.42
N ASP A 495 27.44 -35.48 -10.25
CA ASP A 495 27.71 -36.79 -9.63
C ASP A 495 27.23 -36.86 -8.17
N GLU A 496 27.21 -35.73 -7.47
CA GLU A 496 26.71 -35.64 -6.09
C GLU A 496 25.18 -35.81 -5.98
N LEU A 497 24.46 -35.70 -7.09
CA LEU A 497 23.01 -35.89 -7.16
C LEU A 497 22.62 -37.27 -7.72
N ILE A 498 23.51 -37.95 -8.44
CA ILE A 498 23.23 -39.26 -9.03
C ILE A 498 23.16 -40.31 -7.91
N GLY A 499 22.09 -41.10 -7.89
CA GLY A 499 21.84 -42.11 -6.85
C GLY A 499 21.10 -41.56 -5.61
N GLU A 500 21.04 -40.25 -5.44
CA GLU A 500 20.25 -39.62 -4.37
C GLU A 500 18.75 -39.76 -4.63
N LYS A 501 17.97 -39.78 -3.54
CA LYS A 501 16.51 -39.77 -3.64
C LYS A 501 16.02 -38.35 -3.90
N SER A 502 15.43 -38.14 -5.07
CA SER A 502 14.75 -36.93 -5.51
C SER A 502 13.65 -36.44 -4.56
N MET A 503 13.23 -37.23 -3.57
CA MET A 503 12.28 -36.77 -2.53
C MET A 503 12.90 -35.70 -1.62
N LEU A 504 14.23 -35.69 -1.46
CA LEU A 504 14.95 -34.77 -0.59
C LEU A 504 14.98 -33.33 -1.13
N VAL A 505 14.71 -33.14 -2.43
CA VAL A 505 14.71 -31.82 -3.06
C VAL A 505 13.32 -31.19 -3.14
N TYR A 506 12.23 -31.89 -2.78
CA TYR A 506 10.89 -31.28 -2.77
C TYR A 506 10.67 -30.61 -1.41
N LYS A 507 10.20 -29.36 -1.43
CA LYS A 507 9.84 -28.65 -0.18
C LYS A 507 8.73 -29.37 0.59
N TYR A 508 7.75 -29.87 -0.14
CA TYR A 508 6.62 -30.64 0.39
C TYR A 508 6.66 -32.06 -0.18
N PRO A 509 7.05 -33.08 0.60
CA PRO A 509 7.19 -34.45 0.10
C PRO A 509 5.92 -35.01 -0.55
N GLU A 510 4.72 -34.58 -0.12
CA GLU A 510 3.46 -34.99 -0.76
C GLU A 510 3.31 -34.54 -2.22
N GLN A 511 3.92 -33.42 -2.62
CA GLN A 511 3.81 -32.88 -3.98
C GLN A 511 4.40 -33.84 -5.01
N ARG A 512 5.45 -34.58 -4.64
CA ARG A 512 6.04 -35.61 -5.51
C ARG A 512 5.04 -36.72 -5.80
N GLY A 513 4.28 -37.17 -4.79
CA GLY A 513 3.28 -38.23 -4.96
C GLY A 513 2.19 -37.82 -5.94
N ILE A 514 1.70 -36.59 -5.81
CA ILE A 514 0.69 -36.00 -6.71
C ILE A 514 1.25 -35.84 -8.13
N PHE A 515 2.49 -35.35 -8.26
CA PHE A 515 3.15 -35.16 -9.55
C PHE A 515 3.37 -36.50 -10.29
N ILE A 516 3.88 -37.53 -9.60
CA ILE A 516 4.05 -38.87 -10.19
C ILE A 516 2.71 -39.52 -10.53
N GLN A 517 1.67 -39.30 -9.70
CA GLN A 517 0.33 -39.78 -10.03
C GLN A 517 -0.21 -39.12 -11.30
N LYS A 518 0.00 -37.81 -11.47
CA LYS A 518 -0.39 -37.10 -12.69
C LYS A 518 0.41 -37.59 -13.90
N LEU A 519 1.73 -37.73 -13.74
CA LEU A 519 2.60 -38.20 -14.81
C LEU A 519 2.32 -39.65 -15.24
N SER A 520 1.98 -40.54 -14.30
CA SER A 520 1.59 -41.92 -14.62
C SER A 520 0.23 -42.02 -15.31
N GLN A 521 -0.64 -41.00 -15.17
CA GLN A 521 -1.91 -40.92 -15.88
C GLN A 521 -1.77 -40.31 -17.27
N GLU A 522 -1.00 -39.23 -17.40
CA GLU A 522 -0.92 -38.42 -18.61
C GLU A 522 0.27 -38.78 -19.51
N LEU A 523 1.22 -39.59 -19.02
CA LEU A 523 2.52 -39.94 -19.62
C LEU A 523 3.46 -38.76 -19.88
N VAL A 524 2.92 -37.55 -20.06
CA VAL A 524 3.64 -36.29 -20.21
C VAL A 524 2.90 -35.21 -19.42
N VAL A 525 3.62 -34.48 -18.58
CA VAL A 525 3.13 -33.30 -17.85
C VAL A 525 4.01 -32.13 -18.24
N THR A 526 3.41 -31.02 -18.67
CA THR A 526 4.13 -29.80 -19.04
C THR A 526 3.73 -28.64 -18.13
N ASN A 527 4.63 -27.68 -17.98
CA ASN A 527 4.43 -26.40 -17.28
C ASN A 527 3.82 -26.55 -15.88
N TYR A 528 4.23 -27.56 -15.12
CA TYR A 528 3.72 -27.81 -13.78
C TYR A 528 4.54 -27.04 -12.76
N GLU A 529 3.92 -26.19 -11.95
CA GLU A 529 4.64 -25.42 -10.94
C GLU A 529 4.81 -26.21 -9.64
N LEU A 530 6.00 -26.15 -9.05
CA LEU A 530 6.28 -26.72 -7.74
C LEU A 530 7.44 -25.99 -7.04
N GLU A 531 7.66 -26.30 -5.78
CA GLU A 531 8.73 -25.72 -4.97
C GLU A 531 9.76 -26.79 -4.59
N LEU A 532 10.99 -26.59 -5.04
CA LEU A 532 12.13 -27.38 -4.60
C LEU A 532 12.85 -26.69 -3.44
N VAL A 533 13.69 -27.44 -2.75
CA VAL A 533 14.67 -26.95 -1.79
C VAL A 533 16.08 -27.27 -2.29
N ASP A 534 16.95 -26.27 -2.23
CA ASP A 534 18.37 -26.44 -2.53
C ASP A 534 19.11 -27.09 -1.34
N ARG A 535 20.40 -27.37 -1.51
CA ARG A 535 21.25 -27.96 -0.45
C ARG A 535 21.34 -27.09 0.82
N TYR A 536 21.04 -25.80 0.73
CA TYR A 536 21.09 -24.84 1.84
C TYR A 536 19.71 -24.61 2.46
N SER A 537 18.69 -25.38 2.08
CA SER A 537 17.29 -25.25 2.51
C SER A 537 16.59 -23.97 2.03
N ASN A 538 17.08 -23.31 0.99
CA ASN A 538 16.37 -22.22 0.33
C ASN A 538 15.27 -22.79 -0.57
N THR A 539 14.10 -22.14 -0.56
CA THR A 539 13.00 -22.50 -1.46
C THR A 539 13.28 -21.97 -2.87
N LEU A 540 13.21 -22.86 -3.87
CA LEU A 540 13.34 -22.53 -5.28
C LEU A 540 11.99 -22.80 -5.99
N PRO A 541 11.24 -21.76 -6.41
CA PRO A 541 10.05 -21.95 -7.22
C PRO A 541 10.45 -22.37 -8.64
N ILE A 542 9.90 -23.48 -9.12
CA ILE A 542 10.25 -24.02 -10.43
C ILE A 542 9.03 -24.38 -11.28
N MET A 543 9.25 -24.38 -12.60
CA MET A 543 8.35 -24.98 -13.57
C MET A 543 8.96 -26.28 -14.09
N ILE A 544 8.26 -27.40 -13.90
CA ILE A 544 8.68 -28.71 -14.35
C ILE A 544 7.86 -29.18 -15.55
N SER A 545 8.54 -29.75 -16.54
CA SER A 545 7.92 -30.55 -17.60
C SER A 545 8.60 -31.91 -17.63
N ALA A 546 7.84 -33.00 -17.50
CA ALA A 546 8.37 -34.36 -17.47
C ALA A 546 7.56 -35.31 -18.33
N SER A 547 8.22 -36.34 -18.83
CA SER A 547 7.63 -37.49 -19.51
C SER A 547 8.05 -38.79 -18.83
N LEU A 548 7.18 -39.79 -18.90
CA LEU A 548 7.43 -41.14 -18.40
C LEU A 548 7.55 -42.11 -19.57
N ASP A 549 8.70 -42.78 -19.66
CA ASP A 549 8.97 -43.85 -20.63
C ASP A 549 9.36 -45.12 -19.86
N GLY A 550 8.43 -46.09 -19.80
CA GLY A 550 8.55 -47.27 -18.94
C GLY A 550 8.65 -46.89 -17.46
N GLU A 551 9.75 -47.25 -16.81
CA GLU A 551 10.04 -46.89 -15.40
C GLU A 551 10.93 -45.65 -15.26
N VAL A 552 11.33 -45.03 -16.38
CA VAL A 552 12.24 -43.88 -16.40
C VAL A 552 11.45 -42.60 -16.64
N LEU A 553 11.52 -41.71 -15.65
CA LEU A 553 11.04 -40.34 -15.73
C LEU A 553 12.14 -39.46 -16.27
N SER A 554 11.87 -38.68 -17.31
CA SER A 554 12.78 -37.66 -17.84
C SER A 554 12.08 -36.31 -17.75
N GLY A 555 12.76 -35.28 -17.23
CA GLY A 555 12.15 -33.97 -17.06
C GLY A 555 13.13 -32.82 -17.19
N MET A 556 12.57 -31.66 -17.49
CA MET A 556 13.25 -30.36 -17.49
C MET A 556 12.63 -29.44 -16.44
N ILE A 557 13.46 -28.62 -15.83
CA ILE A 557 13.14 -27.70 -14.75
C ILE A 557 13.63 -26.31 -15.12
N ILE A 558 12.75 -25.32 -14.98
CA ILE A 558 13.04 -23.89 -15.18
C ILE A 558 12.89 -23.19 -13.83
N ASP A 559 13.89 -22.40 -13.46
CA ASP A 559 13.82 -21.51 -12.30
C ASP A 559 12.87 -20.33 -12.60
N MET A 560 11.86 -20.14 -11.76
CA MET A 560 10.89 -19.05 -11.87
C MET A 560 11.13 -17.91 -10.89
N SER A 561 12.25 -17.90 -10.15
CA SER A 561 12.51 -16.93 -9.08
C SER A 561 12.47 -15.49 -9.58
N GLU A 562 13.09 -15.20 -10.73
CA GLU A 562 13.15 -13.84 -11.29
C GLU A 562 11.79 -13.38 -11.84
N ILE A 563 11.03 -14.30 -12.44
CA ILE A 563 9.67 -14.06 -12.95
C ILE A 563 8.72 -13.76 -11.79
N LYS A 564 8.67 -14.62 -10.77
CA LYS A 564 7.81 -14.41 -9.59
C LYS A 564 8.20 -13.17 -8.79
N LYS A 565 9.50 -12.84 -8.72
CA LYS A 565 9.96 -11.60 -8.07
C LYS A 565 9.45 -10.36 -8.81
N SER A 566 9.53 -10.35 -10.14
CA SER A 566 9.07 -9.23 -10.97
C SER A 566 7.55 -9.07 -10.91
N GLU A 567 6.79 -10.17 -10.96
CA GLU A 567 5.33 -10.15 -10.79
C GLU A 567 4.91 -9.61 -9.41
N ASN A 568 5.59 -10.05 -8.34
CA ASN A 568 5.31 -9.54 -7.00
C ASN A 568 5.64 -8.05 -6.86
N GLU A 569 6.75 -7.57 -7.44
CA GLU A 569 7.09 -6.14 -7.45
C GLU A 569 6.01 -5.33 -8.18
N ILE A 570 5.57 -5.76 -9.38
CA ILE A 570 4.50 -5.10 -10.13
C ILE A 570 3.18 -5.11 -9.35
N ASN A 571 2.79 -6.25 -8.79
CA ASN A 571 1.57 -6.37 -7.98
C ASN A 571 1.63 -5.48 -6.73
N LYS A 572 2.80 -5.35 -6.11
CA LYS A 572 3.02 -4.47 -4.96
C LYS A 572 2.88 -3.00 -5.36
N LEU A 573 3.48 -2.58 -6.47
CA LEU A 573 3.35 -1.21 -6.99
C LEU A 573 1.91 -0.86 -7.40
N SER A 574 1.21 -1.78 -8.06
CA SER A 574 -0.20 -1.62 -8.42
C SER A 574 -1.09 -1.44 -7.18
N LYS A 575 -0.90 -2.28 -6.15
CA LYS A 575 -1.61 -2.13 -4.88
C LYS A 575 -1.34 -0.79 -4.19
N VAL A 576 -0.10 -0.28 -4.27
CA VAL A 576 0.22 1.04 -3.71
C VAL A 576 -0.58 2.13 -4.42
N ILE A 577 -0.65 2.12 -5.76
CA ILE A 577 -1.42 3.12 -6.53
C ILE A 577 -2.91 3.07 -6.22
N GLU A 578 -3.48 1.87 -6.05
CA GLU A 578 -4.88 1.68 -5.66
C GLU A 578 -5.20 2.16 -4.24
N GLN A 579 -4.23 2.13 -3.33
CA GLN A 579 -4.42 2.51 -1.92
C GLN A 579 -4.11 3.97 -1.61
N ILE A 580 -3.49 4.72 -2.54
CA ILE A 580 -3.27 6.16 -2.40
C ILE A 580 -4.63 6.88 -2.39
N ASP A 581 -4.84 7.78 -1.42
CA ASP A 581 -6.08 8.57 -1.30
C ASP A 581 -6.12 9.76 -2.28
N ASP A 582 -5.00 10.13 -2.91
CA ASP A 582 -4.98 11.06 -4.04
C ASP A 582 -5.58 10.39 -5.30
N THR A 583 -6.32 11.16 -6.09
CA THR A 583 -6.87 10.70 -7.36
C THR A 583 -5.73 10.43 -8.33
N VAL A 584 -5.72 9.27 -8.97
CA VAL A 584 -4.77 8.93 -10.04
C VAL A 584 -5.55 8.49 -11.26
N ALA A 585 -5.21 9.07 -12.40
CA ALA A 585 -5.79 8.70 -13.67
C ALA A 585 -4.75 8.77 -14.78
N ILE A 586 -4.77 7.79 -15.67
CA ILE A 586 -3.88 7.74 -16.86
C ILE A 586 -4.75 7.89 -18.10
N THR A 587 -4.25 8.64 -19.06
CA THR A 587 -4.92 8.92 -20.33
C THR A 587 -4.01 8.63 -21.51
N ASP A 588 -4.60 8.43 -22.68
CA ASP A 588 -3.89 8.42 -23.97
C ASP A 588 -3.47 9.84 -24.42
N LYS A 589 -2.84 9.95 -25.60
CA LYS A 589 -2.40 11.26 -26.15
C LYS A 589 -3.55 12.22 -26.45
N GLN A 590 -4.77 11.72 -26.59
CA GLN A 590 -5.99 12.49 -26.87
C GLN A 590 -6.72 12.91 -25.58
N GLY A 591 -6.27 12.45 -24.40
CA GLY A 591 -6.89 12.74 -23.11
C GLY A 591 -8.10 11.85 -22.81
N ILE A 592 -8.17 10.67 -23.42
CA ILE A 592 -9.13 9.62 -23.11
C ILE A 592 -8.58 8.78 -21.95
N ILE A 593 -9.40 8.55 -20.93
CA ILE A 593 -9.01 7.84 -19.71
C ILE A 593 -8.84 6.35 -20.01
N THR A 594 -7.67 5.82 -19.67
CA THR A 594 -7.31 4.40 -19.83
C THR A 594 -7.17 3.67 -18.50
N TYR A 595 -7.03 4.40 -17.40
CA TYR A 595 -6.93 3.85 -16.04
C TYR A 595 -7.32 4.92 -15.01
N VAL A 596 -7.95 4.49 -13.92
CA VAL A 596 -8.23 5.31 -12.72
C VAL A 596 -8.03 4.44 -11.49
N ASN A 597 -7.56 5.02 -10.38
CA ASN A 597 -7.50 4.32 -9.10
C ASN A 597 -8.81 4.42 -8.32
N GLN A 598 -8.92 3.67 -7.22
CA GLN A 598 -10.08 3.70 -6.33
C GLN A 598 -10.41 5.10 -5.78
N ALA A 599 -9.39 5.90 -5.44
CA ALA A 599 -9.58 7.25 -4.91
C ALA A 599 -10.25 8.19 -5.93
N PHE A 600 -9.88 8.10 -7.21
CA PHE A 600 -10.56 8.84 -8.29
C PHE A 600 -12.06 8.54 -8.31
N CYS A 601 -12.44 7.25 -8.25
CA CYS A 601 -13.85 6.85 -8.25
C CYS A 601 -14.59 7.39 -7.02
N LYS A 602 -13.98 7.25 -5.83
CA LYS A 602 -14.53 7.73 -4.55
C LYS A 602 -14.72 9.24 -4.53
N HIS A 603 -13.74 10.02 -5.00
CA HIS A 603 -13.76 11.48 -4.91
C HIS A 603 -14.65 12.14 -5.96
N THR A 604 -14.68 11.56 -7.17
CA THR A 604 -15.48 12.11 -8.28
C THR A 604 -16.92 11.59 -8.30
N GLY A 605 -17.17 10.44 -7.67
CA GLY A 605 -18.46 9.75 -7.65
C GLY A 605 -18.77 8.97 -8.93
N PHE A 606 -17.84 8.90 -9.88
CA PHE A 606 -17.95 8.04 -11.05
C PHE A 606 -17.41 6.65 -10.76
N THR A 607 -17.99 5.64 -11.39
CA THR A 607 -17.42 4.28 -11.36
C THR A 607 -16.39 4.11 -12.47
N GLU A 608 -15.44 3.20 -12.28
CA GLU A 608 -14.40 2.90 -13.26
C GLU A 608 -14.98 2.63 -14.67
N ASN A 609 -16.01 1.78 -14.76
CA ASN A 609 -16.66 1.44 -16.03
C ASN A 609 -17.33 2.64 -16.74
N GLU A 610 -17.67 3.71 -16.02
CA GLU A 610 -18.27 4.91 -16.59
C GLU A 610 -17.23 5.89 -17.12
N VAL A 611 -15.97 5.78 -16.70
CA VAL A 611 -14.91 6.74 -17.05
C VAL A 611 -13.86 6.16 -17.96
N LEU A 612 -13.66 4.84 -17.96
CA LEU A 612 -12.77 4.19 -18.91
C LEU A 612 -13.28 4.40 -20.36
N GLY A 613 -12.42 4.94 -21.21
CA GLY A 613 -12.76 5.29 -22.60
C GLY A 613 -13.41 6.67 -22.76
N GLU A 614 -13.69 7.38 -21.67
CA GLU A 614 -14.26 8.74 -21.71
C GLU A 614 -13.18 9.82 -21.67
N SER A 615 -13.55 11.03 -22.12
CA SER A 615 -12.65 12.19 -22.03
C SER A 615 -12.59 12.75 -20.62
N PHE A 616 -11.39 13.17 -20.18
CA PHE A 616 -11.20 13.85 -18.87
C PHE A 616 -12.06 15.11 -18.68
N ARG A 617 -12.67 15.63 -19.76
CA ARG A 617 -13.64 16.74 -19.72
C ARG A 617 -14.90 16.42 -18.92
N ILE A 618 -15.16 15.16 -18.58
CA ILE A 618 -16.30 14.76 -17.74
C ILE A 618 -16.30 15.44 -16.36
N LEU A 619 -15.13 15.82 -15.85
CA LEU A 619 -14.98 16.54 -14.57
C LEU A 619 -14.97 18.07 -14.72
N LYS A 620 -15.09 18.60 -15.94
CA LYS A 620 -14.98 20.03 -16.22
C LYS A 620 -16.08 20.82 -15.49
N SER A 621 -15.69 21.90 -14.80
CA SER A 621 -16.62 22.89 -14.25
C SER A 621 -16.81 24.10 -15.17
N ASP A 622 -17.83 24.90 -14.89
CA ASP A 622 -18.12 26.15 -15.61
C ASP A 622 -17.37 27.36 -15.03
N ARG A 623 -16.38 27.14 -14.14
CA ARG A 623 -15.66 28.22 -13.43
C ARG A 623 -14.47 28.77 -14.20
N TYR A 624 -13.95 28.05 -15.21
CA TYR A 624 -12.84 28.48 -16.04
C TYR A 624 -13.25 28.72 -17.48
N ASP A 625 -12.58 29.68 -18.12
CA ASP A 625 -12.75 29.97 -19.53
C ASP A 625 -12.01 28.97 -20.42
N ASN A 626 -12.22 29.06 -21.74
CA ASN A 626 -11.52 28.21 -22.69
C ASN A 626 -10.00 28.50 -22.77
N ASN A 627 -9.53 29.66 -22.30
CA ASN A 627 -8.10 30.00 -22.34
C ASN A 627 -7.32 29.20 -21.30
N PHE A 628 -7.88 28.99 -20.11
CA PHE A 628 -7.30 28.12 -19.08
C PHE A 628 -7.02 26.71 -19.63
N TYR A 629 -8.03 26.06 -20.22
CA TYR A 629 -7.87 24.71 -20.77
C TYR A 629 -6.93 24.67 -21.98
N LYS A 630 -6.90 25.72 -22.81
CA LYS A 630 -5.90 25.83 -23.89
C LYS A 630 -4.48 25.88 -23.33
N LYS A 631 -4.24 26.67 -22.28
CA LYS A 631 -2.92 26.76 -21.62
C LYS A 631 -2.51 25.40 -21.07
N LEU A 632 -3.41 24.71 -20.37
CA LEU A 632 -3.18 23.35 -19.86
C LEU A 632 -2.74 22.40 -20.98
N TRP A 633 -3.51 22.34 -22.09
CA TRP A 633 -3.20 21.46 -23.22
C TRP A 633 -1.87 21.80 -23.88
N ILE A 634 -1.57 23.08 -24.09
CA ILE A 634 -0.29 23.51 -24.65
C ILE A 634 0.87 23.08 -23.75
N THR A 635 0.76 23.26 -22.43
CA THR A 635 1.78 22.85 -21.45
C THR A 635 2.07 21.35 -21.55
N ILE A 636 1.05 20.51 -21.40
CA ILE A 636 1.27 19.06 -21.35
C ILE A 636 1.71 18.48 -22.69
N SER A 637 1.18 19.00 -23.82
CA SER A 637 1.56 18.53 -25.15
C SER A 637 2.97 18.93 -25.57
N ASN A 638 3.54 19.98 -24.98
CA ASN A 638 4.95 20.36 -25.16
C ASN A 638 5.92 19.50 -24.33
N GLY A 639 5.40 18.60 -23.48
CA GLY A 639 6.22 17.78 -22.59
C GLY A 639 6.45 18.40 -21.20
N ASP A 640 5.84 19.55 -20.90
CA ASP A 640 5.94 20.21 -19.61
C ASP A 640 4.90 19.68 -18.60
N ILE A 641 5.21 19.82 -17.32
CA ILE A 641 4.29 19.42 -16.23
C ILE A 641 3.33 20.59 -15.94
N PHE A 642 2.03 20.30 -15.93
CA PHE A 642 1.01 21.24 -15.50
C PHE A 642 0.71 21.05 -14.00
N ARG A 643 0.73 22.13 -13.22
CA ARG A 643 0.36 22.14 -11.79
C ARG A 643 -0.53 23.35 -11.50
N ASP A 644 -1.72 23.11 -10.98
CA ASP A 644 -2.65 24.18 -10.59
C ASP A 644 -3.76 23.65 -9.66
N THR A 645 -4.43 24.55 -8.93
CA THR A 645 -5.65 24.24 -8.18
C THR A 645 -6.85 24.41 -9.11
N VAL A 646 -7.52 23.30 -9.44
CA VAL A 646 -8.62 23.26 -10.41
C VAL A 646 -9.94 23.00 -9.70
N ILE A 647 -10.94 23.83 -9.98
CA ILE A 647 -12.33 23.58 -9.59
C ILE A 647 -12.95 22.60 -10.58
N ASN A 648 -13.26 21.39 -10.11
CA ASN A 648 -13.90 20.33 -10.89
C ASN A 648 -15.33 20.06 -10.39
N ARG A 649 -16.08 19.28 -11.16
CA ARG A 649 -17.46 18.91 -10.87
C ARG A 649 -17.58 17.40 -10.68
N LYS A 650 -18.18 16.98 -9.57
CA LYS A 650 -18.51 15.58 -9.27
C LYS A 650 -19.71 15.12 -10.08
N LYS A 651 -19.96 13.81 -10.15
CA LYS A 651 -21.11 13.22 -10.85
C LYS A 651 -22.46 13.76 -10.38
N ASN A 652 -22.60 14.05 -9.08
CA ASN A 652 -23.81 14.60 -8.48
C ASN A 652 -24.01 16.11 -8.77
N GLY A 653 -23.05 16.77 -9.42
CA GLY A 653 -23.10 18.19 -9.77
C GLY A 653 -22.32 19.11 -8.82
N ASP A 654 -21.88 18.61 -7.66
CA ASP A 654 -21.14 19.39 -6.66
C ASP A 654 -19.78 19.84 -7.19
N LEU A 655 -19.39 21.06 -6.82
CA LEU A 655 -18.06 21.58 -7.13
C LEU A 655 -17.07 21.21 -6.04
N TYR A 656 -15.85 20.86 -6.44
CA TYR A 656 -14.77 20.55 -5.53
C TYR A 656 -13.45 21.16 -6.03
N TYR A 657 -12.54 21.47 -5.10
CA TYR A 657 -11.23 22.02 -5.38
C TYR A 657 -10.21 20.89 -5.38
N GLU A 658 -9.43 20.78 -6.46
CA GLU A 658 -8.44 19.74 -6.63
C GLU A 658 -7.07 20.35 -6.95
N ASP A 659 -6.09 20.11 -6.09
CA ASP A 659 -4.69 20.40 -6.42
C ASP A 659 -4.19 19.35 -7.41
N LYS A 660 -4.09 19.75 -8.68
CA LYS A 660 -3.92 18.85 -9.80
C LYS A 660 -2.53 18.97 -10.42
N THR A 661 -1.89 17.83 -10.62
CA THR A 661 -0.66 17.69 -11.40
C THR A 661 -0.92 16.81 -12.61
N ILE A 662 -0.49 17.24 -13.80
CA ILE A 662 -0.57 16.46 -15.03
C ILE A 662 0.83 16.36 -15.63
N THR A 663 1.32 15.13 -15.75
CA THR A 663 2.66 14.81 -16.23
C THR A 663 2.56 14.02 -17.54
N PRO A 664 3.29 14.40 -18.59
CA PRO A 664 3.34 13.63 -19.84
C PRO A 664 4.07 12.30 -19.62
N LEU A 665 3.42 11.22 -20.02
CA LEU A 665 3.98 9.87 -20.01
C LEU A 665 4.72 9.64 -21.34
N LYS A 666 5.98 9.21 -21.29
CA LYS A 666 6.84 9.05 -22.47
C LYS A 666 7.32 7.61 -22.66
N ASP A 667 7.55 7.22 -23.91
CA ASP A 667 8.20 5.95 -24.26
C ASP A 667 9.75 6.02 -24.18
N GLU A 668 10.43 4.90 -24.44
CA GLU A 668 11.90 4.83 -24.47
C GLU A 668 12.58 5.76 -25.50
N LYS A 669 11.80 6.30 -26.46
CA LYS A 669 12.24 7.23 -27.49
C LYS A 669 11.85 8.68 -27.17
N ASP A 670 11.45 8.96 -25.92
CA ASP A 670 10.99 10.26 -25.41
C ASP A 670 9.72 10.80 -26.09
N ASN A 671 8.95 9.97 -26.81
CA ASN A 671 7.68 10.37 -27.39
C ASN A 671 6.58 10.30 -26.32
N ILE A 672 5.78 11.36 -26.22
CA ILE A 672 4.60 11.37 -25.33
C ILE A 672 3.62 10.30 -25.81
N ILE A 673 3.31 9.31 -24.97
CA ILE A 673 2.33 8.23 -25.22
C ILE A 673 0.99 8.47 -24.52
N GLY A 674 0.96 9.38 -23.55
CA GLY A 674 -0.25 9.72 -22.79
C GLY A 674 0.06 10.71 -21.68
N TYR A 675 -0.85 10.84 -20.71
CA TYR A 675 -0.66 11.72 -19.56
C TYR A 675 -1.09 11.02 -18.27
N VAL A 676 -0.30 11.21 -17.21
CA VAL A 676 -0.63 10.81 -15.84
C VAL A 676 -1.13 12.04 -15.10
N SER A 677 -2.35 11.95 -14.58
CA SER A 677 -2.96 12.96 -13.73
C SER A 677 -2.97 12.47 -12.29
N THR A 678 -2.48 13.30 -11.37
CA THR A 678 -2.69 13.12 -9.93
C THR A 678 -3.42 14.33 -9.35
N GLY A 679 -4.28 14.10 -8.35
CA GLY A 679 -5.11 15.17 -7.77
C GLY A 679 -5.42 14.95 -6.30
N LYS A 680 -5.27 16.01 -5.49
CA LYS A 680 -5.67 15.99 -4.08
C LYS A 680 -6.91 16.85 -3.88
N ASP A 681 -7.96 16.29 -3.28
CA ASP A 681 -9.15 17.08 -2.89
C ASP A 681 -8.79 18.01 -1.72
N VAL A 682 -8.76 19.31 -2.00
CA VAL A 682 -8.44 20.38 -1.04
C VAL A 682 -9.66 21.23 -0.73
N THR A 683 -10.87 20.72 -1.00
CA THR A 683 -12.13 21.45 -0.81
C THR A 683 -12.31 21.87 0.64
N LEU A 684 -12.17 20.94 1.59
CA LEU A 684 -12.34 21.24 3.01
C LEU A 684 -11.30 22.26 3.49
N GLU A 685 -10.03 22.08 3.12
CA GLU A 685 -8.96 23.00 3.48
C GLU A 685 -9.19 24.40 2.89
N THR A 686 -9.60 24.50 1.62
CA THR A 686 -9.87 25.77 0.95
C THR A 686 -11.05 26.49 1.59
N LEU A 687 -12.16 25.79 1.85
CA LEU A 687 -13.35 26.38 2.48
C LEU A 687 -13.09 26.76 3.94
N MET A 688 -12.37 25.93 4.68
CA MET A 688 -12.02 26.20 6.08
C MET A 688 -11.04 27.36 6.20
N ASN A 689 -10.06 27.47 5.30
CA ASN A 689 -9.18 28.65 5.23
C ASN A 689 -9.96 29.93 4.90
N GLN A 690 -10.94 29.87 4.00
CA GLN A 690 -11.82 31.01 3.71
C GLN A 690 -12.65 31.41 4.94
N GLU A 691 -13.20 30.45 5.67
CA GLU A 691 -14.00 30.72 6.86
C GLU A 691 -13.16 31.21 8.04
N ILE A 692 -11.96 30.63 8.25
CA ILE A 692 -10.99 31.11 9.24
C ILE A 692 -10.59 32.55 8.92
N GLN A 693 -10.31 32.89 7.66
CA GLN A 693 -10.02 34.27 7.25
C GLN A 693 -11.21 35.20 7.53
N ARG A 694 -12.44 34.74 7.32
CA ARG A 694 -13.66 35.51 7.62
C ARG A 694 -13.78 35.77 9.13
N ILE A 695 -13.65 34.74 9.97
CA ILE A 695 -13.75 34.85 11.43
C ILE A 695 -12.60 35.68 12.03
N ALA A 696 -11.39 35.56 11.47
CA ALA A 696 -10.24 36.32 11.90
C ALA A 696 -10.36 37.83 11.56
N THR A 697 -11.21 38.20 10.61
CA THR A 697 -11.34 39.59 10.14
C THR A 697 -12.64 40.29 10.53
N ILE A 698 -13.73 39.55 10.73
CA ILE A 698 -15.09 40.08 10.91
C ILE A 698 -15.67 39.68 12.28
N ASP A 699 -16.40 40.59 12.92
CA ASP A 699 -17.19 40.30 14.13
C ASP A 699 -18.41 39.44 13.75
N GLN A 700 -18.54 38.26 14.37
CA GLN A 700 -19.55 37.28 13.99
C GLN A 700 -20.99 37.76 14.19
N LEU A 701 -21.23 38.68 15.15
CA LEU A 701 -22.56 39.17 15.44
C LEU A 701 -23.00 40.26 14.45
N THR A 702 -22.13 41.25 14.23
CA THR A 702 -22.47 42.50 13.53
C THR A 702 -22.02 42.52 12.07
N GLY A 703 -21.14 41.61 11.64
CA GLY A 703 -20.70 41.51 10.24
C GLY A 703 -19.70 42.60 9.80
N ILE A 704 -19.29 43.50 10.69
CA ILE A 704 -18.25 44.52 10.47
C ILE A 704 -16.88 44.02 10.95
N TYR A 705 -15.81 44.80 10.80
CA TYR A 705 -14.49 44.35 11.25
C TYR A 705 -14.45 44.05 12.75
N ASN A 706 -13.71 43.02 13.13
CA ASN A 706 -13.42 42.76 14.53
C ASN A 706 -12.26 43.64 15.03
N ARG A 707 -12.03 43.62 16.33
CA ARG A 707 -10.92 44.33 16.99
C ARG A 707 -9.56 44.04 16.34
N HIS A 708 -9.26 42.78 16.04
CA HIS A 708 -7.96 42.40 15.49
C HIS A 708 -7.70 43.03 14.12
N LYS A 709 -8.69 42.97 13.22
CA LYS A 709 -8.58 43.58 11.89
C LYS A 709 -8.50 45.10 11.94
N PHE A 710 -9.19 45.72 12.90
CA PHE A 710 -9.08 47.14 13.14
C PHE A 710 -7.66 47.55 13.54
N GLU A 711 -7.04 46.86 14.50
CA GLU A 711 -5.66 47.13 14.94
C GLU A 711 -4.66 47.01 13.78
N GLU A 712 -4.80 46.01 12.91
CA GLU A 712 -3.99 45.83 11.69
C GLU A 712 -4.12 47.03 10.73
N LEU A 713 -5.36 47.43 10.41
CA LEU A 713 -5.63 48.53 9.49
C LEU A 713 -5.25 49.89 10.08
N PHE A 714 -5.36 50.06 11.40
CA PHE A 714 -4.93 51.27 12.10
C PHE A 714 -3.42 51.52 11.91
N ILE A 715 -2.59 50.48 12.02
CA ILE A 715 -1.14 50.60 11.77
C ILE A 715 -0.91 51.04 10.32
N LEU A 716 -1.61 50.45 9.35
CA LEU A 716 -1.45 50.82 7.95
C LEU A 716 -1.83 52.28 7.67
N GLU A 717 -2.97 52.74 8.20
CA GLU A 717 -3.46 54.10 7.98
C GLU A 717 -2.66 55.17 8.74
N THR A 718 -2.11 54.85 9.92
CA THR A 718 -1.20 55.76 10.64
C THR A 718 0.11 55.96 9.88
N GLU A 719 0.68 54.90 9.31
CA GLU A 719 1.87 55.01 8.45
C GLU A 719 1.59 55.83 7.19
N ARG A 720 0.41 55.66 6.57
CA ARG A 720 -0.03 56.50 5.45
C ARG A 720 -0.18 57.96 5.85
N SER A 721 -0.85 58.23 6.96
CA SER A 721 -1.05 59.57 7.51
C SER A 721 0.28 60.29 7.76
N ARG A 722 1.25 59.62 8.40
CA ARG A 722 2.61 60.14 8.62
C ARG A 722 3.32 60.46 7.30
N ARG A 723 3.27 59.53 6.34
CA ARG A 723 3.97 59.68 5.06
C ARG A 723 3.42 60.80 4.19
N PHE A 724 2.10 60.97 4.16
CA PHE A 724 1.43 61.92 3.27
C PHE A 724 0.96 63.20 3.98
N LEU A 725 1.24 63.34 5.28
CA LEU A 725 0.80 64.47 6.13
C LEU A 725 -0.71 64.72 6.04
N GLN A 726 -1.48 63.63 5.99
CA GLN A 726 -2.93 63.66 5.89
C GLN A 726 -3.58 63.45 7.25
N PRO A 727 -4.65 64.19 7.61
CA PRO A 727 -5.27 64.07 8.92
C PRO A 727 -6.00 62.72 9.04
N LEU A 728 -5.84 62.04 10.17
CA LEU A 728 -6.49 60.78 10.49
C LEU A 728 -7.21 60.96 11.82
N SER A 729 -8.51 60.68 11.88
CA SER A 729 -9.29 60.82 13.13
C SER A 729 -9.96 59.52 13.52
N LEU A 730 -10.16 59.36 14.83
CA LEU A 730 -10.75 58.17 15.43
C LEU A 730 -11.96 58.57 16.27
N ILE A 731 -13.04 57.79 16.14
CA ILE A 731 -14.28 57.90 16.89
C ILE A 731 -14.45 56.62 17.70
N LEU A 732 -14.65 56.74 19.00
CA LEU A 732 -15.14 55.68 19.87
C LEU A 732 -16.62 55.93 20.15
N ILE A 733 -17.44 54.91 19.95
CA ILE A 733 -18.90 54.95 20.05
C ILE A 733 -19.32 53.92 21.08
N ASP A 734 -20.23 54.30 21.96
CA ASP A 734 -20.78 53.42 22.96
C ASP A 734 -22.28 53.63 23.08
N ILE A 735 -23.01 52.52 23.25
CA ILE A 735 -24.47 52.50 23.34
C ILE A 735 -24.91 52.91 24.75
N ASP A 736 -25.65 54.00 24.84
CA ASP A 736 -26.15 54.48 26.11
C ASP A 736 -27.14 53.49 26.72
N HIS A 737 -26.94 53.17 28.00
CA HIS A 737 -27.82 52.28 28.78
C HIS A 737 -27.99 50.87 28.21
N PHE A 738 -27.06 50.36 27.40
CA PHE A 738 -27.16 49.02 26.81
C PHE A 738 -27.29 47.89 27.84
N LYS A 739 -26.62 48.00 29.00
CA LYS A 739 -26.84 47.08 30.11
C LYS A 739 -28.31 47.00 30.55
N VAL A 740 -29.02 48.13 30.61
CA VAL A 740 -30.45 48.17 30.95
C VAL A 740 -31.29 47.48 29.88
N VAL A 741 -30.90 47.61 28.61
CA VAL A 741 -31.56 46.90 27.50
C VAL A 741 -31.42 45.39 27.69
N ASN A 742 -30.20 44.90 27.94
CA ASN A 742 -29.96 43.47 28.20
C ASN A 742 -30.70 42.96 29.45
N ASP A 743 -30.65 43.73 30.55
CA ASP A 743 -31.29 43.35 31.81
C ASP A 743 -32.83 43.35 31.70
N THR A 744 -33.42 44.16 30.81
CA THR A 744 -34.88 44.30 30.65
C THR A 744 -35.44 43.36 29.59
N TYR A 745 -34.76 43.19 28.46
CA TYR A 745 -35.28 42.50 27.27
C TYR A 745 -34.53 41.21 26.92
N GLY A 746 -33.43 40.91 27.62
CA GLY A 746 -32.59 39.74 27.36
C GLY A 746 -31.49 39.99 26.32
N HIS A 747 -30.50 39.10 26.32
CA HIS A 747 -29.32 39.22 25.46
C HIS A 747 -29.64 39.14 23.96
N ASP A 748 -30.64 38.36 23.55
CA ASP A 748 -31.04 38.24 22.14
C ASP A 748 -31.51 39.59 21.55
N VAL A 749 -32.19 40.42 22.38
CA VAL A 749 -32.62 41.76 21.99
C VAL A 749 -31.45 42.75 21.99
N GLY A 750 -30.50 42.59 22.92
CA GLY A 750 -29.23 43.34 22.88
C GLY A 750 -28.45 43.08 21.60
N ASP A 751 -28.39 41.82 21.17
CA ASP A 751 -27.75 41.41 19.93
C ASP A 751 -28.42 42.00 18.68
N GLU A 752 -29.75 42.10 18.67
CA GLU A 752 -30.53 42.78 17.62
C GLU A 752 -30.22 44.29 17.56
N VAL A 753 -30.10 44.93 18.72
CA VAL A 753 -29.71 46.35 18.83
C VAL A 753 -28.30 46.57 18.28
N LEU A 754 -27.36 45.69 18.60
CA LEU A 754 -25.98 45.76 18.09
C LEU A 754 -25.90 45.63 16.57
N LYS A 755 -26.67 44.71 15.98
CA LYS A 755 -26.76 44.54 14.52
C LYS A 755 -27.36 45.77 13.85
N THR A 756 -28.50 46.24 14.34
CA THR A 756 -29.19 47.41 13.81
C THR A 756 -28.31 48.66 13.89
N LEU A 757 -27.58 48.85 14.99
CA LEU A 757 -26.63 49.94 15.13
C LEU A 757 -25.49 49.85 14.11
N ALA A 758 -24.93 48.66 13.91
CA ALA A 758 -23.87 48.44 12.92
C ALA A 758 -24.35 48.79 11.50
N ASP A 759 -25.57 48.41 11.13
CA ASP A 759 -26.16 48.76 9.84
C ASP A 759 -26.34 50.28 9.70
N VAL A 760 -26.93 50.94 10.70
CA VAL A 760 -27.16 52.40 10.70
C VAL A 760 -25.84 53.18 10.58
N ILE A 761 -24.81 52.79 11.34
CA ILE A 761 -23.49 53.45 11.26
C ILE A 761 -22.84 53.15 9.90
N GLY A 762 -22.88 51.90 9.44
CA GLY A 762 -22.31 51.44 8.18
C GLY A 762 -22.86 52.19 6.95
N GLU A 763 -24.16 52.49 6.94
CA GLU A 763 -24.79 53.29 5.88
C GLU A 763 -24.42 54.78 5.92
N ASN A 764 -23.97 55.27 7.06
CA ASN A 764 -23.71 56.70 7.30
C ASN A 764 -22.24 57.11 7.22
N ILE A 765 -21.30 56.15 7.09
CA ILE A 765 -19.87 56.37 6.88
C ILE A 765 -19.46 56.18 5.41
N ARG A 766 -18.23 56.56 5.05
CA ARG A 766 -17.68 56.37 3.70
C ARG A 766 -17.10 54.97 3.57
N LYS A 767 -17.04 54.44 2.34
CA LYS A 767 -16.37 53.16 2.04
C LYS A 767 -14.89 53.09 2.44
N ILE A 768 -14.23 54.25 2.57
CA ILE A 768 -12.82 54.34 2.98
C ILE A 768 -12.65 54.37 4.51
N ASP A 769 -13.73 54.64 5.25
CA ASP A 769 -13.70 54.65 6.70
C ASP A 769 -13.65 53.19 7.18
N ILE A 770 -12.86 52.93 8.22
CA ILE A 770 -12.71 51.59 8.79
C ILE A 770 -13.61 51.51 10.01
N PHE A 771 -14.58 50.61 9.96
CA PHE A 771 -15.59 50.44 11.01
C PHE A 771 -15.47 49.07 11.64
N ALA A 772 -15.35 49.05 12.97
CA ALA A 772 -15.16 47.83 13.73
C ALA A 772 -15.93 47.83 15.04
N ARG A 773 -16.26 46.63 15.51
CA ARG A 773 -16.72 46.42 16.89
C ARG A 773 -15.52 46.16 17.78
N TRP A 774 -15.33 47.00 18.79
CA TRP A 774 -14.18 46.93 19.68
C TRP A 774 -14.38 45.88 20.79
N GLY A 775 -15.60 45.78 21.31
CA GLY A 775 -16.00 44.75 22.27
C GLY A 775 -17.30 45.15 23.00
N GLY A 776 -18.13 44.17 23.35
CA GLY A 776 -19.40 44.45 24.06
C GLY A 776 -20.30 45.42 23.28
N GLU A 777 -20.54 46.60 23.86
CA GLU A 777 -21.35 47.70 23.31
C GLU A 777 -20.54 48.81 22.62
N GLU A 778 -19.22 48.63 22.50
CA GLU A 778 -18.29 49.64 21.97
C GLU A 778 -17.93 49.40 20.50
N PHE A 779 -17.90 50.47 19.72
CA PHE A 779 -17.55 50.49 18.30
C PHE A 779 -16.50 51.56 18.00
N LEU A 780 -15.67 51.33 16.99
CA LEU A 780 -14.66 52.27 16.51
C LEU A 780 -14.87 52.61 15.04
N VAL A 781 -14.75 53.88 14.71
CA VAL A 781 -14.66 54.37 13.32
C VAL A 781 -13.36 55.13 13.14
N LEU A 782 -12.47 54.61 12.31
CA LEU A 782 -11.27 55.30 11.86
C LEU A 782 -11.56 55.97 10.52
N SER A 783 -11.36 57.28 10.47
CA SER A 783 -11.67 58.11 9.30
C SER A 783 -10.39 58.71 8.70
N PRO A 784 -9.85 58.11 7.64
CA PRO A 784 -8.73 58.67 6.88
C PRO A 784 -9.09 60.03 6.28
N ASN A 785 -8.10 60.89 6.07
CA ASN A 785 -8.24 62.21 5.45
C ASN A 785 -9.28 63.12 6.12
N THR A 786 -9.43 63.01 7.43
CA THR A 786 -10.46 63.71 8.20
C THR A 786 -9.83 64.40 9.41
N ASP A 787 -9.95 65.73 9.46
CA ASP A 787 -9.50 66.56 10.58
C ASP A 787 -10.55 66.63 11.71
N LEU A 788 -10.19 67.27 12.84
CA LEU A 788 -11.05 67.34 14.02
C LEU A 788 -12.43 67.98 13.73
N LYS A 789 -12.47 69.01 12.89
CA LYS A 789 -13.72 69.71 12.56
C LYS A 789 -14.65 68.83 11.71
N ASN A 790 -14.10 68.07 10.78
CA ASN A 790 -14.88 67.19 9.92
C ASN A 790 -15.27 65.90 10.63
N VAL A 791 -14.42 65.34 11.49
CA VAL A 791 -14.79 64.16 12.29
C VAL A 791 -15.87 64.50 13.31
N GLN A 792 -15.89 65.72 13.86
CA GLN A 792 -16.97 66.18 14.74
C GLN A 792 -18.31 66.27 14.00
N LYS A 793 -18.31 66.73 12.74
CA LYS A 793 -19.52 66.70 11.90
C LYS A 793 -19.98 65.28 11.59
N LEU A 794 -19.05 64.37 11.32
CA LEU A 794 -19.36 62.97 11.10
C LEU A 794 -19.95 62.33 12.37
N ALA A 795 -19.34 62.56 13.53
CA ALA A 795 -19.82 62.08 14.81
C ALA A 795 -21.25 62.57 15.12
N GLU A 796 -21.55 63.85 14.84
CA GLU A 796 -22.91 64.39 15.05
C GLU A 796 -23.93 63.79 14.07
N LYS A 797 -23.51 63.57 12.82
CA LYS A 797 -24.32 62.85 11.84
C LYS A 797 -24.63 61.44 12.32
N LEU A 798 -23.65 60.70 12.83
CA LEU A 798 -23.83 59.34 13.34
C LEU A 798 -24.74 59.32 14.58
N ARG A 799 -24.50 60.22 15.54
CA ARG A 799 -25.33 60.39 16.75
C ARG A 799 -26.79 60.63 16.40
N SER A 800 -27.05 61.60 15.52
CA SER A 800 -28.40 61.95 15.09
C SER A 800 -29.06 60.84 14.26
N ALA A 801 -28.29 60.12 13.43
CA ALA A 801 -28.82 58.99 12.66
C ALA A 801 -29.28 57.84 13.57
N VAL A 802 -28.51 57.53 14.61
CA VAL A 802 -28.85 56.49 15.58
C VAL A 802 -30.03 56.89 16.46
N GLU A 803 -30.07 58.14 16.95
CA GLU A 803 -31.19 58.68 17.73
C GLU A 803 -32.52 58.62 16.95
N ASN A 804 -32.48 58.83 15.63
CA ASN A 804 -33.67 58.77 14.78
C ASN A 804 -33.92 57.37 14.17
N ALA A 805 -33.09 56.37 14.46
CA ALA A 805 -33.26 55.02 13.93
C ALA A 805 -34.34 54.25 14.71
N PHE A 806 -35.07 53.40 13.99
CA PHE A 806 -36.08 52.54 14.61
C PHE A 806 -35.46 51.21 15.04
N PHE A 807 -35.53 50.91 16.34
CA PHE A 807 -35.14 49.62 16.91
C PHE A 807 -36.41 48.80 17.18
N PRO A 808 -36.60 47.61 16.58
CA PRO A 808 -37.89 46.90 16.60
C PRO A 808 -38.48 46.67 18.00
N THR A 809 -37.64 46.31 18.97
CA THR A 809 -38.08 45.94 20.32
C THR A 809 -37.91 47.07 21.34
N VAL A 810 -36.82 47.83 21.25
CA VAL A 810 -36.45 48.88 22.23
C VAL A 810 -36.99 50.26 21.82
N HIS A 811 -37.47 50.39 20.58
CA HIS A 811 -37.95 51.60 19.90
C HIS A 811 -36.91 52.70 19.71
N HIS A 812 -36.16 53.06 20.73
CA HIS A 812 -35.22 54.18 20.71
C HIS A 812 -33.94 53.86 21.50
N VAL A 813 -32.79 54.15 20.91
CA VAL A 813 -31.46 53.97 21.50
C VAL A 813 -30.62 55.21 21.19
N THR A 814 -29.79 55.65 22.13
CA THR A 814 -28.84 56.75 21.91
C THR A 814 -27.40 56.25 22.05
N ILE A 815 -26.46 57.02 21.50
CA ILE A 815 -25.03 56.73 21.58
C ILE A 815 -24.26 57.94 22.10
N SER A 816 -23.25 57.66 22.92
CA SER A 816 -22.22 58.62 23.30
C SER A 816 -20.97 58.39 22.45
N LEU A 817 -20.31 59.47 22.04
CA LEU A 817 -19.14 59.40 21.17
C LEU A 817 -17.94 60.16 21.74
N GLY A 818 -16.76 59.55 21.73
CA GLY A 818 -15.48 60.22 21.99
C GLY A 818 -14.69 60.38 20.69
N ILE A 819 -14.19 61.58 20.39
CA ILE A 819 -13.45 61.83 19.15
C ILE A 819 -12.07 62.46 19.40
N SER A 820 -11.10 62.12 18.55
CA SER A 820 -9.77 62.74 18.56
C SER A 820 -9.08 62.55 17.21
N THR A 821 -8.13 63.42 16.90
CA THR A 821 -7.30 63.35 15.69
C THR A 821 -5.90 62.86 16.06
N PHE A 822 -5.34 61.99 15.22
CA PHE A 822 -4.00 61.46 15.33
C PHE A 822 -2.93 62.56 15.22
N ARG A 823 -1.96 62.55 16.13
CA ARG A 823 -0.75 63.40 16.18
C ARG A 823 0.47 62.55 15.84
N GLU A 824 1.56 63.13 15.34
CA GLU A 824 2.73 62.36 14.87
C GLU A 824 3.30 61.43 15.95
N GLU A 825 3.32 61.90 17.20
CA GLU A 825 3.79 61.20 18.39
C GLU A 825 2.81 60.16 18.94
N ASP A 826 1.60 60.04 18.38
CA ASP A 826 0.61 59.12 18.93
C ASP A 826 0.91 57.66 18.61
N THR A 827 0.66 56.82 19.61
CA THR A 827 0.41 55.39 19.43
C THR A 827 -1.08 55.13 19.49
N PHE A 828 -1.51 53.91 19.12
CA PHE A 828 -2.91 53.52 19.31
C PHE A 828 -3.37 53.76 20.76
N THR A 829 -2.56 53.39 21.74
CA THR A 829 -2.89 53.53 23.16
C THR A 829 -3.06 54.99 23.60
N THR A 830 -2.23 55.92 23.10
CA THR A 830 -2.35 57.34 23.48
C THR A 830 -3.57 57.97 22.84
N LEU A 831 -3.83 57.69 21.56
CA LEU A 831 -5.03 58.16 20.86
C LEU A 831 -6.30 57.55 21.46
N PHE A 832 -6.31 56.24 21.72
CA PHE A 832 -7.43 55.54 22.34
C PHE A 832 -7.75 56.08 23.73
N LYS A 833 -6.73 56.38 24.54
CA LYS A 833 -6.94 57.01 25.86
C LYS A 833 -7.58 58.39 25.76
N ARG A 834 -7.23 59.20 24.75
CA ARG A 834 -7.86 60.52 24.56
C ARG A 834 -9.31 60.43 24.14
N ILE A 835 -9.64 59.51 23.22
CA ILE A 835 -11.04 59.31 22.80
C ILE A 835 -11.88 58.68 23.92
N ASP A 836 -11.32 57.75 24.69
CA ASP A 836 -11.99 57.12 25.83
C ASP A 836 -12.34 58.14 26.92
N GLN A 837 -11.40 59.03 27.26
CA GLN A 837 -11.68 60.15 28.16
C GLN A 837 -12.74 61.11 27.57
N GLY A 838 -12.73 61.34 26.25
CA GLY A 838 -13.78 62.10 25.57
C GLY A 838 -15.15 61.43 25.69
N LEU A 839 -15.22 60.12 25.48
CA LEU A 839 -16.44 59.34 25.64
C LEU A 839 -16.95 59.39 27.09
N TYR A 840 -16.04 59.26 28.07
CA TYR A 840 -16.37 59.38 29.49
C TYR A 840 -17.00 60.74 29.81
N TYR A 841 -16.41 61.83 29.28
CA TYR A 841 -16.97 63.17 29.42
C TYR A 841 -18.40 63.26 28.86
N ALA A 842 -18.64 62.70 27.66
CA ALA A 842 -19.97 62.66 27.04
C ALA A 842 -20.99 61.88 27.91
N LYS A 843 -20.57 60.76 28.51
CA LYS A 843 -21.42 59.95 29.37
C LYS A 843 -21.79 60.66 30.68
N GLU A 844 -20.87 61.39 31.30
CA GLU A 844 -21.15 62.13 32.55
C GLU A 844 -21.99 63.39 32.35
N HIS A 845 -21.89 64.04 31.18
CA HIS A 845 -22.56 65.31 30.93
C HIS A 845 -23.95 65.17 30.29
N GLY A 846 -24.60 63.99 30.44
CA GLY A 846 -25.97 63.77 29.99
C GLY A 846 -26.18 62.73 28.88
N ARG A 847 -25.11 62.04 28.43
CA ARG A 847 -25.15 61.05 27.32
C ARG A 847 -25.68 61.64 26.01
N ASN A 848 -25.85 60.81 24.97
CA ASN A 848 -26.36 61.23 23.67
C ASN A 848 -25.66 62.49 23.12
N GLN A 849 -24.32 62.52 23.18
CA GLN A 849 -23.52 63.67 22.77
C GLN A 849 -22.09 63.26 22.39
N ILE A 850 -21.34 64.23 21.87
CA ILE A 850 -19.94 64.07 21.46
C ILE A 850 -19.04 64.71 22.50
N GLY A 851 -18.08 63.96 23.02
CA GLY A 851 -17.04 64.45 23.89
C GLY A 851 -15.73 64.64 23.15
N VAL A 852 -15.10 65.80 23.39
CA VAL A 852 -13.81 66.18 22.81
C VAL A 852 -12.91 66.66 23.94
N ILE A 853 -11.70 66.11 24.01
CA ILE A 853 -10.65 66.59 24.92
C ILE A 853 -9.59 67.27 24.08
N ASN A 854 -9.33 68.54 24.38
CA ASN A 854 -8.32 69.36 23.71
C ASN A 854 -6.90 68.97 24.16
#